data_AF-A0A972VIY7-F1
#
_entry.id   AF-A0A972VIY7-F1
#
_cell.length_a   1.000
_cell.length_b   1.000
_cell.length_c   1.000
_cell.angle_alpha   90.00
_cell.angle_beta   90.00
_cell.angle_gamma   90.00
#
_symmetry.space_group_name_H-M   'P 1'
#
loop_
_entity.id
_entity.type
_entity.pdbx_description
1 polymer ?
#
loop_
_entity_poly.entity_id
_entity_poly.type
_entity_poly.pdbx_seq_one_letter_code
_entity_poly.pdbx_strand_id
1 'polypeptide(L)'
;NGPYQGLDISTAMGSFNSFDLSFDGKRIVFAWSRRGENPWDTWTPFESDFWIEDNTFHLFVFDIGSTECRQLTFGNRSDHSPCWLPNGRIAFMSERRNTTARCAGSRHQPTSSLYSSKANGSDLIRLSWHDTEEWDPSVTNDGMIVYTRWDYLDRDFHIAHHIWTCYPDGRDPRAPHGNYPLPHTTLEGDRWEDGRAWRPWGEYNIRAIPNSNKYMAIAGGHHNTGMYGAPIILDISIPDDNKTSQIKRITPGDRWINEACPPNTRGGKTVLPSGYVADNRDTDAHYGHPWPLSEDFYLVTEGRGKYNRLFLLDKFGNREMIYAGFKIPNVSGLRMVSPMPFRARIKPPVIPTATWQGERSTPEAARATISVMNVYESDFKWPEDTKITSLRIIQHVPKPWSSPVSNKPRIGYAQSPTARVILGTVPVEADGSAYFEAPIEKLIYFQALDEEGMAVQSMRSGTYVHPGEQLSCVGCHESRLNVPKVPVQPLAMQRAPSKIDPEVGGVEPLNFHRLVQPVFDKHCKSCHQDRNQKPDFTYNSLEPYAFYFHADGGSNHMSWLHGGSRTIAGKFGARWSRLVREGYLRKSHYDVNLTKAEVRRITLWLDGNSLEMPSFSLDSDIQKKARQGELVWPVLDVDPKNPQGIERGRKSSVSFKER
;
A
#
# COMPACT_ATOMS: atom_id res chain seq x y z
N ASN A 1 13.36 26.99 -16.62
CA ASN A 1 11.92 27.21 -16.90
C ASN A 1 11.09 27.25 -15.61
N GLY A 2 11.64 27.73 -14.50
CA GLY A 2 11.06 27.60 -13.16
C GLY A 2 11.80 28.47 -12.15
N PRO A 3 11.54 28.29 -10.84
CA PRO A 3 12.17 29.06 -9.77
C PRO A 3 13.70 29.05 -9.80
N TYR A 4 14.29 27.98 -10.35
CA TYR A 4 15.74 27.79 -10.47
C TYR A 4 16.31 28.21 -11.83
N GLN A 5 15.58 28.98 -12.63
CA GLN A 5 16.08 29.42 -13.93
C GLN A 5 17.35 30.28 -13.79
N GLY A 6 18.39 29.90 -14.52
CA GLY A 6 19.70 30.57 -14.47
C GLY A 6 20.60 30.11 -13.31
N LEU A 7 20.12 29.23 -12.43
CA LEU A 7 20.93 28.64 -11.37
C LEU A 7 21.78 27.49 -11.92
N ASP A 8 23.08 27.53 -11.66
CA ASP A 8 23.95 26.37 -11.87
C ASP A 8 23.80 25.38 -10.71
N ILE A 9 22.99 24.33 -10.94
CA ILE A 9 22.71 23.29 -9.95
C ILE A 9 23.94 22.45 -9.57
N SER A 10 25.02 22.48 -10.35
CA SER A 10 26.24 21.72 -10.07
C SER A 10 27.08 22.36 -8.96
N THR A 11 26.93 23.67 -8.77
CA THR A 11 27.64 24.46 -7.75
C THR A 11 26.70 25.00 -6.66
N ALA A 12 25.38 25.03 -6.91
CA ALA A 12 24.39 25.43 -5.92
C ALA A 12 24.36 24.49 -4.72
N MET A 13 24.15 25.06 -3.53
CA MET A 13 23.93 24.27 -2.32
C MET A 13 22.58 23.56 -2.40
N GLY A 14 22.62 22.24 -2.42
CA GLY A 14 21.44 21.40 -2.55
C GLY A 14 21.76 19.93 -2.33
N SER A 15 20.80 19.07 -2.61
CA SER A 15 20.94 17.61 -2.54
C SER A 15 20.37 16.98 -3.79
N PHE A 16 21.15 16.11 -4.41
CA PHE A 16 20.67 15.21 -5.45
C PHE A 16 20.13 13.94 -4.79
N ASN A 17 19.04 13.42 -5.32
CA ASN A 17 18.48 12.13 -4.93
C ASN A 17 17.99 11.43 -6.18
N SER A 18 18.38 10.16 -6.39
CA SER A 18 17.86 9.26 -7.43
C SER A 18 17.95 9.78 -8.88
N PHE A 19 18.20 8.88 -9.83
CA PHE A 19 18.19 9.23 -11.24
C PHE A 19 17.93 8.00 -12.12
N ASP A 20 17.61 8.25 -13.38
CA ASP A 20 17.62 7.24 -14.44
C ASP A 20 18.11 7.85 -15.76
N LEU A 21 18.76 7.02 -16.58
CA LEU A 21 19.23 7.40 -17.91
C LEU A 21 18.26 6.85 -18.96
N SER A 22 17.92 7.70 -19.93
CA SER A 22 17.06 7.31 -21.04
C SER A 22 17.65 6.13 -21.81
N PHE A 23 16.80 5.32 -22.43
CA PHE A 23 17.25 4.11 -23.13
C PHE A 23 18.26 4.38 -24.26
N ASP A 24 18.21 5.55 -24.89
CA ASP A 24 19.18 5.98 -25.89
C ASP A 24 20.49 6.55 -25.32
N GLY A 25 20.59 6.69 -23.99
CA GLY A 25 21.77 7.21 -23.31
C GLY A 25 21.96 8.74 -23.42
N LYS A 26 20.95 9.50 -23.86
CA LYS A 26 21.10 10.93 -24.18
C LYS A 26 20.54 11.88 -23.12
N ARG A 27 19.65 11.42 -22.24
CA ARG A 27 18.97 12.26 -21.24
C ARG A 27 18.98 11.61 -19.88
N ILE A 28 19.21 12.40 -18.84
CA ILE A 28 19.14 11.97 -17.44
C ILE A 28 17.93 12.62 -16.82
N VAL A 29 17.08 11.83 -16.16
CA VAL A 29 16.07 12.36 -15.24
C VAL A 29 16.58 12.14 -13.82
N PHE A 30 16.46 13.14 -12.96
CA PHE A 30 16.95 13.08 -11.57
C PHE A 30 16.10 13.95 -10.64
N ALA A 31 16.18 13.69 -9.33
CA ALA A 31 15.58 14.57 -8.33
C ALA A 31 16.63 15.46 -7.67
N TRP A 32 16.28 16.72 -7.42
CA TRP A 32 17.13 17.70 -6.75
C TRP A 32 16.31 18.62 -5.85
N SER A 33 16.85 18.92 -4.68
CA SER A 33 16.32 19.92 -3.75
C SER A 33 17.40 20.97 -3.52
N ARG A 34 17.00 22.24 -3.48
CA ARG A 34 17.87 23.30 -2.96
C ARG A 34 18.06 23.11 -1.45
N ARG A 35 19.14 23.68 -0.91
CA ARG A 35 19.23 23.93 0.54
C ARG A 35 18.45 25.21 0.84
N GLY A 36 17.25 25.07 1.41
CA GLY A 36 16.49 26.20 1.92
C GLY A 36 17.26 27.00 2.99
N GLU A 37 16.91 28.27 3.16
CA GLU A 37 17.50 29.17 4.16
C GLU A 37 17.06 28.86 5.60
N ASN A 38 16.12 27.93 5.78
CA ASN A 38 15.54 27.64 7.08
C ASN A 38 16.58 26.93 7.99
N PRO A 39 16.98 27.53 9.12
CA PRO A 39 17.94 26.90 10.03
C PRO A 39 17.34 25.61 10.60
N TRP A 40 18.16 24.56 10.63
CA TRP A 40 17.85 23.28 11.27
C TRP A 40 17.42 23.41 12.76
N ASP A 41 17.61 24.60 13.36
CA ASP A 41 17.32 24.92 14.77
C ASP A 41 15.82 25.13 15.07
N THR A 42 14.95 25.22 14.06
CA THR A 42 13.49 25.34 14.26
C THR A 42 12.73 24.06 13.94
N TRP A 43 13.38 22.88 13.95
CA TRP A 43 12.69 21.59 13.73
C TRP A 43 11.60 21.35 14.79
N THR A 44 10.41 21.85 14.51
CA THR A 44 9.16 21.44 15.14
C THR A 44 8.53 20.47 14.15
N PRO A 45 8.50 19.15 14.42
CA PRO A 45 8.04 18.15 13.47
C PRO A 45 6.52 18.18 13.22
N PHE A 46 5.87 19.32 13.45
CA PHE A 46 4.42 19.47 13.57
C PHE A 46 3.83 20.62 12.74
N GLU A 47 4.63 21.53 12.19
CA GLU A 47 4.12 22.66 11.41
C GLU A 47 4.06 22.31 9.92
N SER A 48 2.87 22.44 9.31
CA SER A 48 2.60 22.18 7.89
C SER A 48 3.41 23.07 6.95
N ASP A 49 3.81 24.24 7.42
CA ASP A 49 4.43 25.31 6.64
C ASP A 49 5.94 25.14 6.51
N PHE A 50 6.48 24.05 7.08
CA PHE A 50 7.89 23.70 6.95
C PHE A 50 8.25 23.34 5.50
N TRP A 51 7.37 22.66 4.77
CA TRP A 51 7.65 22.20 3.41
C TRP A 51 7.30 23.28 2.38
N ILE A 52 8.31 23.73 1.66
CA ILE A 52 8.25 24.75 0.61
C ILE A 52 9.00 24.24 -0.63
N GLU A 53 8.92 24.98 -1.74
CA GLU A 53 9.64 24.65 -2.98
C GLU A 53 11.14 24.38 -2.71
N ASP A 54 11.78 25.21 -1.90
CA ASP A 54 13.22 25.22 -1.66
C ASP A 54 13.75 24.17 -0.67
N ASN A 55 12.89 23.32 -0.11
CA ASN A 55 13.32 22.19 0.74
C ASN A 55 12.57 20.88 0.44
N THR A 56 12.04 20.76 -0.78
CA THR A 56 11.44 19.54 -1.32
C THR A 56 12.17 19.13 -2.59
N PHE A 57 12.15 17.82 -2.89
CA PHE A 57 12.77 17.32 -4.11
C PHE A 57 11.87 17.58 -5.33
N HIS A 58 12.46 18.11 -6.40
CA HIS A 58 11.79 18.26 -7.71
C HIS A 58 12.51 17.44 -8.76
N LEU A 59 11.78 17.02 -9.79
CA LEU A 59 12.34 16.30 -10.92
C LEU A 59 12.87 17.25 -11.99
N PHE A 60 14.01 16.87 -12.57
CA PHE A 60 14.66 17.58 -13.66
C PHE A 60 15.04 16.61 -14.76
N VAL A 61 15.05 17.09 -16.01
CA VAL A 61 15.64 16.39 -17.15
C VAL A 61 16.83 17.19 -17.64
N PHE A 62 17.97 16.53 -17.72
CA PHE A 62 19.20 17.04 -18.30
C PHE A 62 19.46 16.36 -19.64
N ASP A 63 19.57 17.15 -20.70
CA ASP A 63 20.01 16.67 -22.01
C ASP A 63 21.53 16.77 -22.10
N ILE A 64 22.18 15.63 -22.35
CA ILE A 64 23.64 15.53 -22.30
C ILE A 64 24.29 16.25 -23.50
N GLY A 65 23.61 16.27 -24.66
CA GLY A 65 24.15 16.86 -25.88
C GLY A 65 24.06 18.38 -25.88
N SER A 66 22.92 18.93 -25.46
CA SER A 66 22.72 20.39 -25.41
C SER A 66 23.13 21.02 -24.08
N THR A 67 23.35 20.21 -23.03
CA THR A 67 23.52 20.65 -21.64
C THR A 67 22.32 21.42 -21.07
N GLU A 68 21.17 21.34 -21.74
CA GLU A 68 19.93 21.95 -21.25
C GLU A 68 19.42 21.15 -20.04
N CYS A 69 19.13 21.87 -18.95
CA CYS A 69 18.48 21.31 -17.77
C CYS A 69 17.09 21.95 -17.58
N ARG A 70 16.07 21.10 -17.48
CA ARG A 70 14.67 21.51 -17.38
C ARG A 70 14.03 20.94 -16.12
N GLN A 71 13.39 21.79 -15.32
CA GLN A 71 12.56 21.35 -14.20
C GLN A 71 11.21 20.84 -14.71
N LEU A 72 10.79 19.68 -14.20
CA LEU A 72 9.54 19.00 -14.56
C LEU A 72 8.42 19.20 -13.53
N THR A 73 8.77 19.25 -12.24
CA THR A 73 7.81 19.29 -11.14
C THR A 73 8.06 20.49 -10.22
N PHE A 74 6.99 20.96 -9.58
CA PHE A 74 6.93 22.21 -8.81
C PHE A 74 5.95 22.09 -7.65
N GLY A 75 6.15 22.81 -6.55
CA GLY A 75 5.25 22.91 -5.41
C GLY A 75 5.93 22.58 -4.08
N ASN A 76 5.13 22.29 -3.06
CA ASN A 76 5.61 22.05 -1.70
C ASN A 76 5.67 20.56 -1.31
N ARG A 77 5.79 19.66 -2.29
CA ARG A 77 5.81 18.21 -2.07
C ARG A 77 6.94 17.59 -2.88
N SER A 78 7.58 16.59 -2.31
CA SER A 78 8.71 15.93 -2.96
C SER A 78 8.24 15.00 -4.06
N ASP A 79 8.96 15.03 -5.18
CA ASP A 79 8.92 14.06 -6.25
C ASP A 79 10.34 13.47 -6.42
N HIS A 80 10.43 12.13 -6.45
CA HIS A 80 11.71 11.44 -6.46
C HIS A 80 11.63 10.05 -7.13
N SER A 81 12.74 9.34 -7.15
CA SER A 81 12.90 7.99 -7.72
C SER A 81 12.33 7.87 -9.16
N PRO A 82 12.77 8.72 -10.11
CA PRO A 82 12.25 8.67 -11.47
C PRO A 82 12.81 7.47 -12.26
N CYS A 83 12.03 6.95 -13.20
CA CYS A 83 12.47 6.01 -14.23
C CYS A 83 11.84 6.33 -15.59
N TRP A 84 12.57 6.06 -16.67
CA TRP A 84 12.09 6.22 -18.03
C TRP A 84 11.20 5.05 -18.45
N LEU A 85 10.00 5.36 -18.95
CA LEU A 85 9.11 4.37 -19.56
C LEU A 85 9.44 4.16 -21.05
N PRO A 86 9.20 2.97 -21.63
CA PRO A 86 9.50 2.69 -23.04
C PRO A 86 8.83 3.63 -24.05
N ASN A 87 7.68 4.21 -23.68
CA ASN A 87 6.94 5.18 -24.49
C ASN A 87 7.49 6.62 -24.39
N GLY A 88 8.58 6.84 -23.64
CA GLY A 88 9.21 8.16 -23.46
C GLY A 88 8.59 9.03 -22.36
N ARG A 89 7.59 8.52 -21.63
CA ARG A 89 7.14 9.12 -20.37
C ARG A 89 8.14 8.81 -19.25
N ILE A 90 7.95 9.48 -18.12
CA ILE A 90 8.70 9.26 -16.88
C ILE A 90 7.70 8.79 -15.84
N ALA A 91 8.01 7.72 -15.11
CA ALA A 91 7.29 7.31 -13.91
C ALA A 91 8.14 7.64 -12.66
N PHE A 92 7.51 8.01 -11.56
CA PHE A 92 8.21 8.50 -10.37
C PHE A 92 7.33 8.40 -9.11
N MET A 93 7.94 8.54 -7.93
CA MET A 93 7.26 8.60 -6.64
C MET A 93 6.99 10.03 -6.23
N SER A 94 5.80 10.28 -5.68
CA SER A 94 5.34 11.62 -5.32
C SER A 94 4.53 11.67 -4.03
N GLU A 95 4.85 12.62 -3.17
CA GLU A 95 4.13 12.95 -1.92
C GLU A 95 2.89 13.83 -2.16
N ARG A 96 2.59 14.19 -3.42
CA ARG A 96 1.50 15.11 -3.80
C ARG A 96 0.11 14.67 -3.38
N ARG A 97 -0.06 13.41 -2.96
CA ARG A 97 -1.33 12.93 -2.41
C ARG A 97 -1.64 13.47 -1.01
N ASN A 98 -0.66 14.10 -0.34
CA ASN A 98 -0.85 14.63 1.01
C ASN A 98 -1.32 13.56 2.01
N THR A 99 -0.69 12.40 1.95
CA THR A 99 -0.95 11.26 2.86
C THR A 99 0.21 11.07 3.81
N THR A 100 -0.07 10.50 4.98
CA THR A 100 0.93 10.20 6.01
C THR A 100 0.81 8.76 6.48
N ALA A 101 1.93 8.15 6.87
CA ALA A 101 1.96 6.77 7.34
C ALA A 101 1.07 6.57 8.58
N ARG A 102 0.33 5.46 8.63
CA ARG A 102 -0.55 5.17 9.78
C ARG A 102 0.21 4.87 11.07
N CYS A 103 1.48 4.46 10.97
CA CYS A 103 2.36 4.18 12.11
C CYS A 103 3.34 5.32 12.43
N ALA A 104 3.13 6.54 11.93
CA ALA A 104 4.08 7.66 11.99
C ALA A 104 4.53 8.15 13.40
N GLY A 105 4.13 7.45 14.46
CA GLY A 105 4.48 7.76 15.84
C GLY A 105 4.07 9.20 16.16
N SER A 106 5.05 10.00 16.59
CA SER A 106 4.89 11.41 16.92
C SER A 106 5.53 12.35 15.88
N ARG A 107 5.75 11.92 14.64
CA ARG A 107 6.39 12.74 13.59
C ARG A 107 5.56 12.71 12.31
N HIS A 108 5.70 13.73 11.46
CA HIS A 108 5.21 13.62 10.09
C HIS A 108 6.04 12.58 9.33
N GLN A 109 5.36 11.62 8.68
CA GLN A 109 5.96 10.66 7.77
C GLN A 109 5.13 10.70 6.47
N PRO A 110 5.47 11.61 5.54
CA PRO A 110 4.82 11.66 4.24
C PRO A 110 4.89 10.30 3.57
N THR A 111 3.89 10.02 2.73
CA THR A 111 3.88 8.81 1.92
C THR A 111 3.85 9.17 0.46
N SER A 112 4.71 8.53 -0.33
CA SER A 112 4.71 8.66 -1.78
C SER A 112 3.91 7.56 -2.44
N SER A 113 3.34 7.91 -3.60
CA SER A 113 2.70 6.94 -4.50
C SER A 113 3.18 7.17 -5.94
N LEU A 114 2.93 6.19 -6.80
CA LEU A 114 3.40 6.21 -8.18
C LEU A 114 2.64 7.21 -9.07
N TYR A 115 3.37 8.02 -9.84
CA TYR A 115 2.88 9.00 -10.83
C TYR A 115 3.64 8.86 -12.16
N SER A 116 3.12 9.50 -13.22
CA SER A 116 3.82 9.65 -14.48
C SER A 116 3.55 10.99 -15.16
N SER A 117 4.54 11.51 -15.89
CA SER A 117 4.40 12.67 -16.78
C SER A 117 5.12 12.45 -18.10
N LYS A 118 4.86 13.33 -19.08
CA LYS A 118 5.72 13.43 -20.27
C LYS A 118 7.07 14.03 -19.89
N ALA A 119 8.09 13.78 -20.72
CA ALA A 119 9.46 14.29 -20.52
C ALA A 119 9.59 15.82 -20.42
N ASN A 120 8.54 16.58 -20.78
CA ASN A 120 8.48 18.03 -20.68
C ASN A 120 7.74 18.53 -19.41
N GLY A 121 7.29 17.62 -18.54
CA GLY A 121 6.52 17.88 -17.32
C GLY A 121 5.01 17.98 -17.51
N SER A 122 4.51 17.95 -18.76
CA SER A 122 3.06 17.98 -19.04
C SER A 122 2.39 16.62 -18.83
N ASP A 123 1.06 16.62 -18.79
CA ASP A 123 0.22 15.42 -18.67
C ASP A 123 0.57 14.57 -17.44
N LEU A 124 0.70 15.23 -16.28
CA LEU A 124 0.96 14.55 -15.00
C LEU A 124 -0.27 13.75 -14.56
N ILE A 125 -0.12 12.44 -14.43
CA ILE A 125 -1.16 11.49 -14.02
C ILE A 125 -0.71 10.68 -12.80
N ARG A 126 -1.67 10.33 -11.94
CA ARG A 126 -1.46 9.44 -10.79
C ARG A 126 -1.64 8.00 -11.26
N LEU A 127 -0.63 7.16 -11.06
CA LEU A 127 -0.69 5.75 -11.45
C LEU A 127 -1.17 4.86 -10.31
N SER A 128 -0.93 5.24 -9.06
CA SER A 128 -1.32 4.45 -7.89
C SER A 128 -2.24 5.22 -6.95
N TRP A 129 -3.26 4.52 -6.44
CA TRP A 129 -4.17 4.98 -5.38
C TRP A 129 -3.94 4.24 -4.05
N HIS A 130 -2.81 3.55 -3.86
CA HIS A 130 -2.50 2.88 -2.59
C HIS A 130 -2.32 3.84 -1.40
N ASP A 131 -2.64 3.45 -0.16
CA ASP A 131 -2.77 4.37 0.99
C ASP A 131 -1.45 4.74 1.69
N THR A 132 -0.44 3.90 1.51
CA THR A 132 0.86 3.97 2.18
C THR A 132 1.98 4.12 1.16
N GLU A 133 3.23 4.00 1.63
CA GLU A 133 4.44 4.24 0.85
C GLU A 133 4.67 3.24 -0.29
N GLU A 134 5.14 3.75 -1.42
CA GLU A 134 5.66 3.02 -2.56
C GLU A 134 7.06 3.57 -2.92
N TRP A 135 7.99 2.69 -3.32
CA TRP A 135 9.39 3.08 -3.57
C TRP A 135 9.93 2.58 -4.90
N ASP A 136 10.88 3.37 -5.43
CA ASP A 136 11.87 3.02 -6.45
C ASP A 136 11.33 2.22 -7.63
N PRO A 137 10.47 2.83 -8.46
CA PRO A 137 9.98 2.20 -9.66
C PRO A 137 11.13 1.98 -10.64
N SER A 138 11.11 0.84 -11.33
CA SER A 138 11.93 0.56 -12.49
C SER A 138 11.12 -0.19 -13.55
N VAL A 139 11.70 -0.39 -14.73
CA VAL A 139 11.00 -1.01 -15.87
C VAL A 139 11.47 -2.45 -16.06
N THR A 140 10.51 -3.35 -16.24
CA THR A 140 10.75 -4.77 -16.49
C THR A 140 11.12 -5.04 -17.95
N ASN A 141 11.64 -6.25 -18.23
CA ASN A 141 12.06 -6.63 -19.59
C ASN A 141 10.90 -6.64 -20.61
N ASP A 142 9.67 -6.83 -20.15
CA ASP A 142 8.43 -6.79 -20.95
C ASP A 142 7.74 -5.41 -20.97
N GLY A 143 8.33 -4.40 -20.31
CA GLY A 143 7.87 -3.02 -20.36
C GLY A 143 6.83 -2.63 -19.32
N MET A 144 6.55 -3.49 -18.32
CA MET A 144 5.79 -3.14 -17.12
C MET A 144 6.63 -2.29 -16.15
N ILE A 145 5.97 -1.75 -15.12
CA ILE A 145 6.64 -1.10 -13.98
C ILE A 145 6.75 -2.12 -12.84
N VAL A 146 7.92 -2.18 -12.20
CA VAL A 146 8.15 -2.92 -10.96
C VAL A 146 8.60 -1.95 -9.87
N TYR A 147 8.09 -2.11 -8.65
CA TYR A 147 8.32 -1.20 -7.53
C TYR A 147 8.12 -1.93 -6.20
N THR A 148 8.48 -1.27 -5.11
CA THR A 148 8.21 -1.76 -3.75
C THR A 148 6.95 -1.10 -3.22
N ARG A 149 6.05 -1.85 -2.55
CA ARG A 149 4.88 -1.26 -1.86
C ARG A 149 4.77 -1.76 -0.44
N TRP A 150 4.43 -0.85 0.45
CA TRP A 150 4.09 -1.14 1.84
C TRP A 150 2.62 -1.49 2.04
N ASP A 151 2.20 -2.69 1.69
CA ASP A 151 0.79 -3.07 1.84
C ASP A 151 0.50 -3.52 3.29
N TYR A 152 -0.39 -2.83 4.01
CA TYR A 152 -0.84 -3.28 5.34
C TYR A 152 -2.28 -2.88 5.71
N LEU A 153 -3.25 -3.15 4.83
CA LEU A 153 -4.66 -2.90 5.15
C LEU A 153 -5.18 -3.87 6.21
N ASP A 154 -5.58 -3.30 7.36
CA ASP A 154 -6.03 -4.02 8.54
C ASP A 154 -5.11 -5.16 8.96
N ARG A 155 -3.82 -5.08 8.68
CA ARG A 155 -2.83 -6.11 9.01
C ARG A 155 -1.60 -5.45 9.58
N ASP A 156 -0.80 -6.23 10.28
CA ASP A 156 0.42 -5.80 10.93
C ASP A 156 1.35 -5.02 9.97
N PHE A 157 1.81 -3.84 10.39
CA PHE A 157 2.58 -2.93 9.53
C PHE A 157 4.01 -3.43 9.25
N HIS A 158 4.50 -4.41 9.99
CA HIS A 158 5.75 -5.09 9.71
C HIS A 158 5.57 -6.28 8.72
N ILE A 159 4.38 -6.54 8.17
CA ILE A 159 4.17 -7.58 7.12
C ILE A 159 4.91 -7.28 5.78
N ALA A 160 5.78 -6.26 5.80
CA ALA A 160 6.93 -6.03 4.93
C ALA A 160 6.65 -5.44 3.54
N HIS A 161 7.71 -4.83 2.99
CA HIS A 161 7.73 -4.01 1.79
C HIS A 161 8.18 -4.85 0.60
N HIS A 162 7.25 -5.43 -0.16
CA HIS A 162 7.58 -6.42 -1.19
C HIS A 162 7.44 -5.86 -2.60
N ILE A 163 7.90 -6.65 -3.57
CA ILE A 163 7.72 -6.43 -5.00
C ILE A 163 6.25 -6.33 -5.42
N TRP A 164 5.96 -5.31 -6.23
CA TRP A 164 4.71 -5.14 -6.95
C TRP A 164 5.00 -4.80 -8.41
N THR A 165 4.09 -5.20 -9.29
CA THR A 165 4.13 -4.87 -10.71
C THR A 165 2.83 -4.21 -11.15
N CYS A 166 2.88 -3.29 -12.10
CA CYS A 166 1.69 -2.77 -12.78
C CYS A 166 2.03 -2.37 -14.22
N TYR A 167 1.00 -2.13 -15.03
CA TYR A 167 1.18 -1.62 -16.39
C TYR A 167 1.71 -0.17 -16.36
N PRO A 168 2.34 0.33 -17.45
CA PRO A 168 2.84 1.71 -17.54
C PRO A 168 1.80 2.81 -17.33
N ASP A 169 0.52 2.49 -17.45
CA ASP A 169 -0.62 3.37 -17.18
C ASP A 169 -1.30 3.09 -15.83
N GLY A 170 -0.64 2.37 -14.93
CA GLY A 170 -1.01 2.18 -13.53
C GLY A 170 -2.06 1.10 -13.27
N ARG A 171 -2.67 0.54 -14.31
CA ARG A 171 -3.66 -0.53 -14.19
C ARG A 171 -3.08 -1.83 -13.67
N ASP A 172 -3.96 -2.64 -13.09
CA ASP A 172 -3.70 -4.01 -12.67
C ASP A 172 -2.45 -4.20 -11.77
N PRO A 173 -2.36 -3.53 -10.61
CA PRO A 173 -1.27 -3.74 -9.67
C PRO A 173 -1.34 -5.15 -9.05
N ARG A 174 -0.22 -5.90 -9.10
CA ARG A 174 -0.13 -7.29 -8.60
C ARG A 174 1.07 -7.46 -7.68
N ALA A 175 0.89 -8.27 -6.62
CA ALA A 175 1.95 -8.70 -5.72
C ALA A 175 2.33 -10.16 -6.03
N PRO A 176 3.41 -10.44 -6.78
CA PRO A 176 3.78 -11.79 -7.16
C PRO A 176 4.47 -12.60 -6.05
N HIS A 177 5.01 -11.95 -5.02
CA HIS A 177 5.88 -12.56 -4.01
C HIS A 177 5.65 -11.97 -2.61
N GLY A 178 5.75 -12.80 -1.56
CA GLY A 178 6.09 -12.41 -0.20
C GLY A 178 5.02 -11.66 0.60
N ASN A 179 3.94 -11.20 -0.03
CA ASN A 179 2.96 -10.28 0.58
C ASN A 179 2.16 -10.88 1.75
N TYR A 180 2.14 -12.21 1.91
CA TYR A 180 1.35 -12.92 2.93
C TYR A 180 2.18 -13.95 3.70
N PRO A 181 2.78 -13.59 4.85
CA PRO A 181 3.55 -14.50 5.67
C PRO A 181 2.64 -15.51 6.38
N LEU A 182 3.14 -16.73 6.55
CA LEU A 182 2.56 -17.73 7.45
C LEU A 182 3.01 -17.50 8.89
N PRO A 183 2.16 -17.75 9.91
CA PRO A 183 0.75 -18.14 9.80
C PRO A 183 -0.10 -16.94 9.38
N HIS A 184 -1.10 -17.21 8.54
CA HIS A 184 -1.96 -16.18 7.99
C HIS A 184 -2.82 -15.45 9.04
N THR A 185 -2.95 -16.01 10.24
CA THR A 185 -3.89 -15.58 11.27
C THR A 185 -3.33 -15.88 12.66
N THR A 186 -3.74 -15.09 13.66
CA THR A 186 -3.44 -15.32 15.07
C THR A 186 -4.65 -15.82 15.86
N LEU A 187 -5.77 -16.10 15.19
CA LEU A 187 -6.99 -16.64 15.80
C LEU A 187 -6.84 -18.11 16.20
N GLU A 188 -5.92 -18.83 15.56
CA GLU A 188 -5.68 -20.27 15.73
C GLU A 188 -4.15 -20.51 15.77
N GLY A 189 -3.65 -21.32 16.71
CA GLY A 189 -2.23 -21.74 16.74
C GLY A 189 -1.36 -21.13 17.86
N ASP A 190 -0.07 -21.51 17.87
CA ASP A 190 0.94 -21.05 18.83
C ASP A 190 1.28 -19.56 18.61
N ARG A 191 1.52 -18.85 19.71
CA ARG A 191 1.45 -17.39 19.85
C ARG A 191 2.75 -16.68 19.48
N TRP A 192 3.80 -17.43 19.13
CA TRP A 192 5.18 -16.92 19.16
C TRP A 192 5.97 -17.08 17.86
N GLU A 193 5.61 -18.01 16.98
CA GLU A 193 6.26 -18.17 15.68
C GLU A 193 5.31 -17.71 14.56
N ASP A 194 5.35 -16.42 14.24
CA ASP A 194 4.49 -15.84 13.20
C ASP A 194 5.11 -15.84 11.79
N GLY A 195 6.22 -16.56 11.60
CA GLY A 195 6.95 -16.81 10.35
C GLY A 195 7.38 -15.59 9.51
N ARG A 196 7.06 -14.36 9.90
CA ARG A 196 7.49 -13.11 9.23
C ARG A 196 9.00 -12.95 9.22
N ALA A 197 9.64 -13.43 10.29
CA ALA A 197 11.08 -13.52 10.38
C ALA A 197 11.66 -14.31 9.19
N TRP A 198 10.99 -15.36 8.72
CA TRP A 198 11.55 -16.32 7.76
C TRP A 198 11.69 -15.81 6.32
N ARG A 199 11.46 -14.52 6.10
CA ARG A 199 11.64 -13.81 4.82
C ARG A 199 12.15 -12.39 5.08
N PRO A 200 12.62 -11.64 4.06
CA PRO A 200 13.00 -10.25 4.26
C PRO A 200 11.84 -9.40 4.79
N TRP A 201 12.16 -8.40 5.62
CA TRP A 201 11.19 -7.38 6.06
C TRP A 201 10.93 -6.31 4.99
N GLY A 202 11.74 -6.30 3.93
CA GLY A 202 11.53 -5.48 2.75
C GLY A 202 12.49 -5.86 1.65
N GLU A 203 12.06 -5.66 0.42
CA GLU A 203 12.81 -5.77 -0.83
C GLU A 203 12.83 -4.40 -1.46
N TYR A 204 14.01 -3.81 -1.64
CA TYR A 204 14.16 -2.46 -2.15
C TYR A 204 14.98 -2.43 -3.43
N ASN A 205 14.87 -1.34 -4.19
CA ASN A 205 15.63 -1.11 -5.42
C ASN A 205 15.49 -2.26 -6.43
N ILE A 206 14.26 -2.75 -6.62
CA ILE A 206 13.97 -3.91 -7.45
C ILE A 206 14.24 -3.59 -8.92
N ARG A 207 15.00 -4.47 -9.60
CA ARG A 207 15.30 -4.37 -11.03
C ARG A 207 15.16 -5.72 -11.71
N ALA A 208 14.61 -5.73 -12.93
CA ALA A 208 14.66 -6.91 -13.77
C ALA A 208 16.11 -7.21 -14.19
N ILE A 209 16.49 -8.49 -14.19
CA ILE A 209 17.78 -8.93 -14.69
C ILE A 209 17.71 -8.99 -16.22
N PRO A 210 18.63 -8.36 -16.99
CA PRO A 210 18.58 -8.39 -18.45
C PRO A 210 18.57 -9.82 -19.00
N ASN A 211 17.75 -10.05 -20.04
CA ASN A 211 17.59 -11.37 -20.70
C ASN A 211 17.18 -12.51 -19.74
N SER A 212 16.44 -12.19 -18.68
CA SER A 212 15.97 -13.13 -17.66
C SER A 212 14.53 -12.82 -17.24
N ASN A 213 13.86 -13.80 -16.62
CA ASN A 213 12.58 -13.64 -15.93
C ASN A 213 12.75 -13.35 -14.42
N LYS A 214 13.98 -13.19 -13.93
CA LYS A 214 14.31 -12.95 -12.53
C LYS A 214 14.50 -11.47 -12.23
N TYR A 215 14.40 -11.13 -10.96
CA TYR A 215 14.66 -9.79 -10.44
C TYR A 215 15.83 -9.81 -9.49
N MET A 216 16.50 -8.67 -9.34
CA MET A 216 17.46 -8.41 -8.28
C MET A 216 16.90 -7.32 -7.36
N ALA A 217 17.12 -7.46 -6.07
CA ALA A 217 16.69 -6.49 -5.05
C ALA A 217 17.67 -6.48 -3.86
N ILE A 218 17.45 -5.55 -2.93
CA ILE A 218 18.11 -5.52 -1.63
C ILE A 218 17.12 -5.95 -0.56
N ALA A 219 17.42 -7.05 0.12
CA ALA A 219 16.72 -7.48 1.32
C ALA A 219 17.12 -6.60 2.51
N GLY A 220 16.16 -5.92 3.12
CA GLY A 220 16.38 -4.98 4.22
C GLY A 220 15.40 -5.13 5.39
N GLY A 221 15.60 -4.30 6.41
CA GLY A 221 14.69 -4.17 7.56
C GLY A 221 13.44 -3.34 7.24
N HIS A 222 12.50 -3.27 8.17
CA HIS A 222 11.29 -2.43 8.03
C HIS A 222 11.61 -0.92 8.01
N HIS A 223 12.39 -0.42 8.97
CA HIS A 223 12.80 1.00 9.00
C HIS A 223 14.13 1.23 8.26
N ASN A 224 14.26 0.70 7.03
CA ASN A 224 15.52 0.74 6.29
C ASN A 224 15.81 2.12 5.67
N THR A 225 16.24 3.08 6.50
CA THR A 225 16.48 4.48 6.12
C THR A 225 17.59 4.71 5.10
N GLY A 226 18.33 3.67 4.68
CA GLY A 226 19.31 3.76 3.61
C GLY A 226 19.07 2.81 2.44
N MET A 227 18.06 1.94 2.52
CA MET A 227 17.81 0.90 1.52
C MET A 227 19.04 0.03 1.24
N TYR A 228 19.88 -0.16 2.26
CA TYR A 228 21.02 -1.07 2.23
C TYR A 228 20.67 -2.38 2.93
N GLY A 229 21.35 -3.46 2.57
CA GLY A 229 21.11 -4.80 3.08
C GLY A 229 21.78 -5.85 2.22
N ALA A 230 21.18 -7.05 2.16
CA ALA A 230 21.73 -8.17 1.42
C ALA A 230 21.23 -8.18 -0.04
N PRO A 231 22.12 -8.28 -1.05
CA PRO A 231 21.72 -8.49 -2.43
C PRO A 231 21.05 -9.86 -2.61
N ILE A 232 19.86 -9.85 -3.21
CA ILE A 232 19.05 -11.05 -3.47
C ILE A 232 18.59 -11.11 -4.92
N ILE A 233 18.40 -12.34 -5.39
CA ILE A 233 17.72 -12.65 -6.65
C ILE A 233 16.36 -13.23 -6.31
N LEU A 234 15.32 -12.72 -6.98
CA LEU A 234 13.95 -13.21 -6.90
C LEU A 234 13.63 -13.99 -8.18
N ASP A 235 13.27 -15.27 -8.03
CA ASP A 235 12.76 -16.11 -9.10
C ASP A 235 11.28 -16.42 -8.86
N ILE A 236 10.42 -15.63 -9.50
CA ILE A 236 8.96 -15.74 -9.34
C ILE A 236 8.36 -16.93 -10.10
N SER A 237 9.15 -17.70 -10.86
CA SER A 237 8.69 -18.94 -11.49
C SER A 237 8.60 -20.11 -10.50
N ILE A 238 9.30 -19.99 -9.36
CA ILE A 238 9.23 -20.95 -8.25
C ILE A 238 7.96 -20.68 -7.44
N PRO A 239 7.23 -21.70 -6.96
CA PRO A 239 6.11 -21.50 -6.04
C PRO A 239 6.52 -20.76 -4.77
N ASP A 240 5.77 -19.72 -4.40
CA ASP A 240 5.94 -19.01 -3.14
C ASP A 240 5.47 -19.89 -1.96
N ASP A 241 6.42 -20.31 -1.14
CA ASP A 241 6.17 -21.02 0.13
C ASP A 241 5.79 -20.08 1.29
N ASN A 242 5.55 -18.79 0.98
CA ASN A 242 5.37 -17.68 1.90
C ASN A 242 6.58 -17.43 2.82
N LYS A 243 7.76 -17.89 2.38
CA LYS A 243 9.06 -17.73 3.07
C LYS A 243 10.11 -17.25 2.05
N THR A 244 11.12 -18.07 1.74
CA THR A 244 12.26 -17.70 0.89
C THR A 244 12.49 -18.64 -0.28
N SER A 245 11.55 -19.54 -0.61
CA SER A 245 11.67 -20.45 -1.76
C SER A 245 12.03 -19.73 -3.08
N GLN A 246 11.48 -18.54 -3.29
CA GLN A 246 11.73 -17.70 -4.47
C GLN A 246 13.00 -16.83 -4.34
N ILE A 247 13.70 -16.86 -3.20
CA ILE A 247 14.81 -15.93 -2.88
C ILE A 247 16.14 -16.67 -2.87
N LYS A 248 17.09 -16.22 -3.68
CA LYS A 248 18.50 -16.61 -3.61
C LYS A 248 19.36 -15.45 -3.11
N ARG A 249 20.16 -15.69 -2.07
CA ARG A 249 21.17 -14.73 -1.58
C ARG A 249 22.43 -14.79 -2.44
N ILE A 250 23.07 -13.64 -2.66
CA ILE A 250 24.29 -13.57 -3.47
C ILE A 250 25.56 -13.65 -2.59
N THR A 251 25.57 -13.00 -1.44
CA THR A 251 26.75 -12.88 -0.56
C THR A 251 26.71 -13.91 0.59
N PRO A 252 27.54 -14.97 0.56
CA PRO A 252 27.58 -15.96 1.62
C PRO A 252 28.35 -15.40 2.83
N GLY A 253 27.63 -14.93 3.85
CA GLY A 253 28.22 -14.40 5.09
C GLY A 253 27.40 -13.27 5.72
N ASP A 254 26.59 -12.56 4.93
CA ASP A 254 25.65 -11.58 5.45
C ASP A 254 24.57 -12.33 6.25
N ARG A 255 24.65 -12.22 7.59
CA ARG A 255 23.67 -12.82 8.49
C ARG A 255 22.28 -12.38 8.07
N TRP A 256 21.34 -13.32 7.94
CA TRP A 256 19.93 -12.94 7.88
C TRP A 256 19.59 -12.08 9.11
N ILE A 257 18.57 -11.24 9.00
CA ILE A 257 17.99 -10.55 10.17
C ILE A 257 17.64 -11.57 11.29
N ASN A 258 17.39 -12.84 10.95
CA ASN A 258 17.16 -13.92 11.93
C ASN A 258 18.38 -14.66 12.44
N GLU A 259 19.54 -14.60 11.77
CA GLU A 259 20.74 -15.28 12.27
C GLU A 259 21.34 -14.55 13.48
N ALA A 260 20.85 -13.32 13.76
CA ALA A 260 21.09 -12.58 14.98
C ALA A 260 19.98 -12.75 16.04
N CYS A 261 18.91 -13.51 15.76
CA CYS A 261 17.83 -13.77 16.71
C CYS A 261 18.01 -15.20 17.26
N PRO A 262 18.59 -15.38 18.46
CA PRO A 262 18.78 -16.72 19.00
C PRO A 262 17.42 -17.41 19.16
N PRO A 263 17.30 -18.70 18.80
CA PRO A 263 16.10 -19.46 19.08
C PRO A 263 15.93 -19.53 20.61
N ASN A 264 14.84 -18.96 21.12
CA ASN A 264 14.35 -19.15 22.48
C ASN A 264 15.31 -18.84 23.64
N THR A 265 15.33 -17.58 24.10
CA THR A 265 15.45 -17.35 25.55
C THR A 265 14.07 -17.26 26.19
N ARG A 266 13.66 -18.40 26.75
CA ARG A 266 12.53 -18.62 27.69
C ARG A 266 11.88 -17.33 28.22
N GLY A 267 10.63 -17.06 27.81
CA GLY A 267 9.71 -16.18 28.52
C GLY A 267 10.15 -14.72 28.73
N GLY A 268 11.15 -14.24 28.00
CA GLY A 268 11.70 -12.90 28.16
C GLY A 268 11.80 -12.18 26.83
N LYS A 269 11.30 -10.94 26.79
CA LYS A 269 11.49 -9.95 25.72
C LYS A 269 12.87 -10.12 25.07
N THR A 270 12.94 -10.69 23.87
CA THR A 270 14.13 -10.58 23.04
C THR A 270 14.25 -9.11 22.66
N VAL A 271 15.16 -8.38 23.30
CA VAL A 271 15.43 -6.98 23.02
C VAL A 271 16.19 -6.89 21.70
N LEU A 272 15.51 -7.08 20.58
CA LEU A 272 15.91 -6.49 19.31
C LEU A 272 14.79 -5.52 18.93
N PRO A 273 14.98 -4.21 19.16
CA PRO A 273 14.03 -3.20 18.71
C PRO A 273 13.81 -3.34 17.21
N SER A 274 12.55 -3.21 16.76
CA SER A 274 12.15 -3.11 15.37
C SER A 274 13.14 -2.24 14.58
N GLY A 275 13.87 -2.84 13.64
CA GLY A 275 14.82 -2.11 12.81
C GLY A 275 16.28 -2.19 13.23
N TYR A 276 16.66 -2.96 14.26
CA TYR A 276 18.02 -3.46 14.33
C TYR A 276 18.15 -4.68 13.39
N VAL A 277 18.48 -4.43 12.11
CA VAL A 277 19.65 -5.15 11.54
C VAL A 277 20.72 -4.99 12.61
N ALA A 278 21.47 -6.02 13.00
CA ALA A 278 22.58 -5.81 13.91
C ALA A 278 23.38 -4.60 13.40
N ASP A 279 23.14 -3.42 14.01
CA ASP A 279 23.82 -2.16 13.73
C ASP A 279 25.16 -2.27 14.46
N ASN A 280 25.83 -3.39 14.21
CA ASN A 280 27.23 -3.50 14.45
C ASN A 280 27.81 -2.63 13.34
N ARG A 281 27.87 -1.32 13.62
CA ARG A 281 28.45 -0.27 12.79
C ARG A 281 29.88 -0.59 12.34
N ASP A 282 30.44 -1.69 12.84
CA ASP A 282 31.80 -2.15 12.70
C ASP A 282 31.94 -3.53 12.02
N THR A 283 30.87 -4.27 11.67
CA THR A 283 31.03 -5.60 11.03
C THR A 283 30.07 -5.85 9.86
N ASP A 284 30.69 -5.93 8.67
CA ASP A 284 30.22 -6.56 7.43
C ASP A 284 29.34 -5.72 6.48
N ALA A 285 29.58 -5.91 5.17
CA ALA A 285 29.27 -4.99 4.09
C ALA A 285 27.75 -4.80 3.86
N HIS A 286 27.24 -3.60 4.10
CA HIS A 286 25.88 -3.23 3.72
C HIS A 286 25.83 -2.79 2.24
N TYR A 287 25.22 -3.61 1.38
CA TYR A 287 25.09 -3.33 -0.05
C TYR A 287 23.79 -2.58 -0.37
N GLY A 288 23.84 -1.67 -1.35
CA GLY A 288 22.69 -0.87 -1.77
C GLY A 288 22.58 -0.79 -3.28
N HIS A 289 21.39 -0.39 -3.74
CA HIS A 289 21.06 0.01 -5.12
C HIS A 289 21.72 -0.88 -6.19
N PRO A 290 21.30 -2.15 -6.32
CA PRO A 290 21.90 -3.07 -7.24
C PRO A 290 21.62 -2.64 -8.68
N TRP A 291 22.58 -2.91 -9.57
CA TRP A 291 22.41 -2.82 -11.00
C TRP A 291 22.82 -4.14 -11.67
N PRO A 292 21.86 -4.98 -12.09
CA PRO A 292 22.20 -6.23 -12.75
C PRO A 292 22.76 -6.01 -14.16
N LEU A 293 23.90 -6.65 -14.45
CA LEU A 293 24.49 -6.70 -15.79
C LEU A 293 24.05 -7.99 -16.53
N SER A 294 23.90 -9.09 -15.80
CA SER A 294 23.39 -10.40 -16.24
C SER A 294 22.94 -11.21 -15.01
N GLU A 295 22.56 -12.48 -15.19
CA GLU A 295 22.37 -13.42 -14.06
C GLU A 295 23.68 -13.82 -13.36
N ASP A 296 24.83 -13.40 -13.89
CA ASP A 296 26.13 -13.76 -13.35
C ASP A 296 26.84 -12.59 -12.68
N PHE A 297 26.55 -11.34 -13.07
CA PHE A 297 27.29 -10.15 -12.63
C PHE A 297 26.39 -8.96 -12.30
N TYR A 298 26.75 -8.24 -11.23
CA TYR A 298 25.95 -7.16 -10.64
C TYR A 298 26.83 -6.04 -10.12
N LEU A 299 26.45 -4.77 -10.35
CA LEU A 299 27.07 -3.65 -9.64
C LEU A 299 26.30 -3.38 -8.35
N VAL A 300 27.00 -3.06 -7.28
CA VAL A 300 26.41 -2.69 -5.99
C VAL A 300 27.24 -1.62 -5.31
N THR A 301 26.58 -0.73 -4.58
CA THR A 301 27.27 0.22 -3.69
C THR A 301 27.42 -0.38 -2.30
N GLU A 302 28.51 -0.07 -1.63
CA GLU A 302 28.73 -0.42 -0.22
C GLU A 302 28.78 0.88 0.59
N GLY A 303 27.91 1.00 1.60
CA GLY A 303 28.03 2.11 2.55
C GLY A 303 26.78 2.58 3.29
N ARG A 304 26.57 2.07 4.51
CA ARG A 304 26.02 2.88 5.61
C ARG A 304 27.20 3.39 6.45
N GLY A 305 27.55 4.67 6.35
CA GLY A 305 28.62 5.29 7.18
C GLY A 305 29.87 5.73 6.40
N LYS A 306 31.06 5.27 6.82
CA LYS A 306 32.39 5.75 6.34
C LYS A 306 32.81 5.19 4.96
N TYR A 307 32.11 4.17 4.45
CA TYR A 307 32.46 3.50 3.20
C TYR A 307 31.65 4.11 2.04
N ASN A 308 32.34 4.43 0.95
CA ASN A 308 31.80 5.01 -0.26
C ASN A 308 32.47 4.31 -1.45
N ARG A 309 31.99 3.10 -1.76
CA ARG A 309 32.63 2.17 -2.69
C ARG A 309 31.63 1.54 -3.66
N LEU A 310 32.12 1.18 -4.84
CA LEU A 310 31.41 0.44 -5.87
C LEU A 310 32.09 -0.90 -6.08
N PHE A 311 31.29 -1.97 -6.05
CA PHE A 311 31.75 -3.32 -6.31
C PHE A 311 31.04 -3.91 -7.53
N LEU A 312 31.76 -4.80 -8.22
CA LEU A 312 31.21 -5.82 -9.08
C LEU A 312 31.09 -7.10 -8.25
N LEU A 313 29.86 -7.59 -8.07
CA LEU A 313 29.59 -8.90 -7.51
C LEU A 313 29.33 -9.91 -8.62
N ASP A 314 29.72 -11.16 -8.38
CA ASP A 314 29.25 -12.29 -9.17
C ASP A 314 28.15 -13.09 -8.46
N LYS A 315 27.54 -14.05 -9.17
CA LYS A 315 26.48 -14.93 -8.62
C LYS A 315 26.91 -15.87 -7.49
N PHE A 316 28.21 -15.97 -7.22
CA PHE A 316 28.78 -16.79 -6.14
C PHE A 316 29.15 -15.95 -4.91
N GLY A 317 29.01 -14.62 -5.00
CA GLY A 317 29.33 -13.68 -3.94
C GLY A 317 30.76 -13.19 -3.95
N ASN A 318 31.55 -13.50 -4.99
CA ASN A 318 32.87 -12.89 -5.15
C ASN A 318 32.70 -11.40 -5.45
N ARG A 319 33.61 -10.58 -4.92
CA ARG A 319 33.56 -9.12 -5.05
C ARG A 319 34.85 -8.57 -5.62
N GLU A 320 34.74 -7.71 -6.63
CA GLU A 320 35.83 -6.91 -7.16
C GLU A 320 35.51 -5.43 -6.93
N MET A 321 36.44 -4.69 -6.31
CA MET A 321 36.24 -3.27 -6.06
C MET A 321 36.52 -2.48 -7.35
N ILE A 322 35.49 -1.84 -7.90
CA ILE A 322 35.61 -1.04 -9.12
C ILE A 322 36.07 0.38 -8.78
N TYR A 323 35.58 0.93 -7.67
CA TYR A 323 35.86 2.31 -7.31
C TYR A 323 35.70 2.58 -5.82
N ALA A 324 36.50 3.49 -5.26
CA ALA A 324 36.38 3.97 -3.89
C ALA A 324 36.78 5.44 -3.78
N GLY A 325 36.17 6.17 -2.82
CA GLY A 325 36.64 7.50 -2.43
C GLY A 325 36.31 8.62 -3.41
N PHE A 326 35.10 8.59 -3.99
CA PHE A 326 34.62 9.65 -4.90
C PHE A 326 34.70 11.04 -4.25
N LYS A 327 35.37 11.97 -4.92
CA LYS A 327 35.46 13.39 -4.53
C LYS A 327 35.20 14.25 -5.77
N ILE A 328 34.26 15.17 -5.66
CA ILE A 328 34.13 16.28 -6.61
C ILE A 328 34.72 17.52 -5.93
N PRO A 329 35.59 18.30 -6.61
CA PRO A 329 36.10 19.55 -6.06
C PRO A 329 34.96 20.44 -5.57
N ASN A 330 35.11 21.04 -4.38
CA ASN A 330 34.13 21.93 -3.75
C ASN A 330 32.77 21.31 -3.40
N VAL A 331 32.59 19.99 -3.55
CA VAL A 331 31.40 19.27 -3.09
C VAL A 331 31.81 18.30 -1.99
N SER A 332 31.29 18.50 -0.78
CA SER A 332 31.52 17.62 0.37
C SER A 332 30.31 16.73 0.62
N GLY A 333 30.51 15.59 1.30
CA GLY A 333 29.42 14.74 1.77
C GLY A 333 28.75 13.85 0.72
N LEU A 334 29.27 13.76 -0.51
CA LEU A 334 28.72 12.88 -1.54
C LEU A 334 28.81 11.39 -1.17
N ARG A 335 27.73 10.66 -1.46
CA ARG A 335 27.65 9.20 -1.34
C ARG A 335 27.33 8.58 -2.70
N MET A 336 27.99 7.49 -3.01
CA MET A 336 27.64 6.63 -4.13
C MET A 336 26.43 5.80 -3.71
N VAL A 337 25.28 6.12 -4.29
CA VAL A 337 24.02 5.42 -4.00
C VAL A 337 23.66 4.51 -5.17
N SER A 338 23.29 5.06 -6.33
CA SER A 338 22.69 4.32 -7.45
C SER A 338 23.68 4.17 -8.63
N PRO A 339 24.45 3.06 -8.73
CA PRO A 339 25.33 2.82 -9.85
C PRO A 339 24.51 2.52 -11.11
N MET A 340 24.91 3.12 -12.23
CA MET A 340 24.31 2.85 -13.53
C MET A 340 25.38 2.99 -14.63
N PRO A 341 25.59 1.99 -15.49
CA PRO A 341 26.47 2.12 -16.64
C PRO A 341 25.99 3.22 -17.59
N PHE A 342 26.88 4.15 -17.92
CA PHE A 342 26.57 5.22 -18.87
C PHE A 342 26.67 4.73 -20.31
N ARG A 343 25.58 4.14 -20.81
CA ARG A 343 25.44 3.66 -22.20
C ARG A 343 23.97 3.54 -22.60
N ALA A 344 23.71 3.48 -23.90
CA ALA A 344 22.41 3.07 -24.40
C ALA A 344 22.05 1.65 -23.91
N ARG A 345 20.76 1.42 -23.70
CA ARG A 345 20.17 0.18 -23.16
C ARG A 345 19.16 -0.39 -24.15
N ILE A 346 18.91 -1.70 -24.09
CA ILE A 346 17.77 -2.28 -24.80
C ILE A 346 16.50 -1.64 -24.25
N LYS A 347 15.71 -1.05 -25.13
CA LYS A 347 14.41 -0.47 -24.80
C LYS A 347 13.38 -1.60 -24.77
N PRO A 348 12.70 -1.86 -23.63
CA PRO A 348 11.62 -2.84 -23.56
C PRO A 348 10.49 -2.52 -24.54
N PRO A 349 9.58 -3.48 -24.83
CA PRO A 349 8.39 -3.21 -25.62
C PRO A 349 7.54 -2.08 -25.04
N VAL A 350 6.90 -1.31 -25.93
CA VAL A 350 5.91 -0.32 -25.51
C VAL A 350 4.58 -1.04 -25.30
N ILE A 351 4.07 -1.05 -24.07
CA ILE A 351 2.73 -1.56 -23.79
C ILE A 351 1.70 -0.45 -24.08
N PRO A 352 0.67 -0.71 -24.90
CA PRO A 352 -0.39 0.27 -25.15
C PRO A 352 -1.15 0.65 -23.87
N THR A 353 -1.35 1.95 -23.68
CA THR A 353 -2.23 2.48 -22.64
C THR A 353 -3.68 2.05 -22.93
N ALA A 354 -4.36 1.50 -21.92
CA ALA A 354 -5.75 1.05 -22.01
C ALA A 354 -6.68 1.80 -21.04
N THR A 355 -6.18 2.87 -20.43
CA THR A 355 -6.93 3.76 -19.55
C THR A 355 -7.21 5.10 -20.23
N TRP A 356 -8.18 5.84 -19.71
CA TRP A 356 -8.63 7.15 -20.22
C TRP A 356 -8.28 8.27 -19.22
N GLN A 357 -7.02 8.32 -18.83
CA GLN A 357 -6.46 9.30 -17.88
C GLN A 357 -5.77 10.47 -18.60
N GLY A 358 -5.54 11.57 -17.87
CA GLY A 358 -4.77 12.72 -18.36
C GLY A 358 -5.35 13.32 -19.65
N GLU A 359 -4.49 13.60 -20.63
CA GLU A 359 -4.89 14.09 -21.95
C GLU A 359 -5.82 13.15 -22.72
N ARG A 360 -5.88 11.85 -22.37
CA ARG A 360 -6.85 10.91 -22.95
C ARG A 360 -8.23 11.02 -22.31
N SER A 361 -8.42 11.76 -21.23
CA SER A 361 -9.71 11.84 -20.55
C SER A 361 -10.81 12.37 -21.47
N THR A 362 -11.90 11.62 -21.58
CA THR A 362 -13.08 11.94 -22.40
C THR A 362 -14.35 11.45 -21.70
N PRO A 363 -15.46 12.21 -21.77
CA PRO A 363 -16.75 11.75 -21.26
C PRO A 363 -17.31 10.54 -22.03
N GLU A 364 -16.82 10.29 -23.25
CA GLU A 364 -17.17 9.14 -24.09
C GLU A 364 -16.44 7.84 -23.70
N ALA A 365 -15.49 7.89 -22.75
CA ALA A 365 -14.76 6.70 -22.29
C ALA A 365 -15.70 5.56 -21.88
N ALA A 366 -15.23 4.32 -22.03
CA ALA A 366 -15.92 3.17 -21.47
C ALA A 366 -15.97 3.31 -19.94
N ARG A 367 -17.02 2.80 -19.29
CA ARG A 367 -17.01 2.64 -17.84
C ARG A 367 -15.95 1.62 -17.47
N ALA A 368 -15.26 1.88 -16.37
CA ALA A 368 -14.39 0.88 -15.80
C ALA A 368 -15.25 -0.26 -15.22
N THR A 369 -14.75 -1.48 -15.29
CA THR A 369 -15.46 -2.65 -14.75
C THR A 369 -14.51 -3.61 -14.06
N ILE A 370 -15.06 -4.39 -13.14
CA ILE A 370 -14.36 -5.51 -12.49
C ILE A 370 -15.12 -6.80 -12.79
N SER A 371 -14.38 -7.83 -13.17
CA SER A 371 -14.86 -9.20 -13.29
C SER A 371 -14.13 -10.13 -12.31
N VAL A 372 -14.88 -11.07 -11.72
CA VAL A 372 -14.35 -12.20 -10.97
C VAL A 372 -14.89 -13.47 -11.62
N MET A 373 -13.99 -14.35 -12.08
CA MET A 373 -14.41 -15.54 -12.83
C MET A 373 -15.10 -16.57 -11.93
N ASN A 374 -14.54 -16.83 -10.75
CA ASN A 374 -15.16 -17.67 -9.72
C ASN A 374 -14.59 -17.36 -8.33
N VAL A 375 -15.40 -16.81 -7.42
CA VAL A 375 -14.98 -16.52 -6.03
C VAL A 375 -14.51 -17.76 -5.26
N TYR A 376 -14.95 -18.95 -5.65
CA TYR A 376 -14.58 -20.20 -5.00
C TYR A 376 -13.21 -20.74 -5.42
N GLU A 377 -12.61 -20.19 -6.48
CA GLU A 377 -11.20 -20.45 -6.79
C GLU A 377 -10.31 -19.65 -5.84
N SER A 378 -9.79 -20.31 -4.81
CA SER A 378 -9.03 -19.68 -3.73
C SER A 378 -7.85 -20.55 -3.25
N ASP A 379 -6.82 -19.92 -2.70
CA ASP A 379 -5.72 -20.60 -1.99
C ASP A 379 -6.06 -20.99 -0.54
N PHE A 380 -7.31 -20.77 -0.10
CA PHE A 380 -7.86 -21.17 1.19
C PHE A 380 -9.14 -22.00 1.02
N LYS A 381 -9.60 -22.62 2.11
CA LYS A 381 -10.85 -23.41 2.13
C LYS A 381 -12.01 -22.55 2.60
N TRP A 382 -13.12 -22.60 1.86
CA TRP A 382 -14.41 -22.05 2.28
C TRP A 382 -15.04 -22.96 3.36
N PRO A 383 -15.83 -22.40 4.30
CA PRO A 383 -16.62 -23.23 5.20
C PRO A 383 -17.65 -24.05 4.41
N GLU A 384 -17.95 -25.26 4.91
CA GLU A 384 -18.96 -26.13 4.31
C GLU A 384 -20.30 -25.41 4.18
N ASP A 385 -21.04 -25.73 3.11
CA ASP A 385 -22.36 -25.18 2.76
C ASP A 385 -22.43 -23.65 2.64
N THR A 386 -21.29 -22.95 2.57
CA THR A 386 -21.29 -21.49 2.46
C THR A 386 -21.59 -21.04 1.03
N LYS A 387 -22.78 -20.46 0.84
CA LYS A 387 -23.16 -19.79 -0.39
C LYS A 387 -22.78 -18.31 -0.36
N ILE A 388 -21.91 -17.89 -1.28
CA ILE A 388 -21.61 -16.47 -1.49
C ILE A 388 -22.66 -15.90 -2.44
N THR A 389 -23.34 -14.84 -2.01
CA THR A 389 -24.46 -14.23 -2.76
C THR A 389 -24.12 -12.85 -3.31
N SER A 390 -23.14 -12.18 -2.71
CA SER A 390 -22.72 -10.84 -3.10
C SER A 390 -21.29 -10.53 -2.71
N LEU A 391 -20.68 -9.57 -3.40
CA LEU A 391 -19.45 -8.91 -2.99
C LEU A 391 -19.80 -7.52 -2.44
N ARG A 392 -19.30 -7.19 -1.25
CA ARG A 392 -19.29 -5.81 -0.75
C ARG A 392 -18.05 -5.09 -1.24
N ILE A 393 -18.24 -3.89 -1.76
CA ILE A 393 -17.16 -3.01 -2.22
C ILE A 393 -16.96 -1.92 -1.18
N ILE A 394 -15.74 -1.83 -0.65
CA ILE A 394 -15.39 -0.87 0.40
C ILE A 394 -14.26 0.00 -0.09
N GLN A 395 -14.44 1.31 -0.03
CA GLN A 395 -13.35 2.25 -0.21
C GLN A 395 -12.55 2.35 1.09
N HIS A 396 -11.25 2.12 0.99
CA HIS A 396 -10.28 2.48 2.00
C HIS A 396 -9.89 3.96 1.84
N VAL A 397 -9.91 4.71 2.94
CA VAL A 397 -9.57 6.13 2.93
C VAL A 397 -8.22 6.34 3.63
N PRO A 398 -7.23 6.93 2.93
CA PRO A 398 -5.91 7.13 3.52
C PRO A 398 -5.93 8.16 4.63
N LYS A 399 -4.92 8.08 5.49
CA LYS A 399 -4.72 9.06 6.55
C LYS A 399 -4.13 10.35 5.97
N PRO A 400 -4.76 11.51 6.18
CA PRO A 400 -4.31 12.75 5.59
C PRO A 400 -3.09 13.30 6.30
N TRP A 401 -2.27 14.03 5.56
CA TRP A 401 -1.13 14.81 6.06
C TRP A 401 -1.49 15.68 7.27
N SER A 402 -2.69 16.27 7.28
CA SER A 402 -3.21 17.09 8.36
C SER A 402 -3.49 16.35 9.67
N SER A 403 -3.36 15.02 9.68
CA SER A 403 -3.45 14.17 10.87
C SER A 403 -2.17 13.34 10.98
N PRO A 404 -1.03 13.92 11.37
CA PRO A 404 0.27 13.24 11.26
C PRO A 404 0.52 12.20 12.35
N VAL A 405 -0.07 12.37 13.53
CA VAL A 405 0.26 11.57 14.71
C VAL A 405 -0.48 10.24 14.69
N SER A 406 0.23 9.13 14.91
CA SER A 406 -0.37 7.78 15.01
C SER A 406 -1.52 7.76 16.03
N ASN A 407 -2.63 7.11 15.65
CA ASN A 407 -3.83 6.97 16.49
C ASN A 407 -4.42 8.27 17.08
N LYS A 408 -4.12 9.42 16.46
CA LYS A 408 -4.72 10.71 16.80
C LYS A 408 -5.37 11.35 15.55
N PRO A 409 -6.70 11.53 15.53
CA PRO A 409 -7.64 11.06 16.54
C PRO A 409 -7.70 9.53 16.57
N ARG A 410 -8.18 8.97 17.67
CA ARG A 410 -8.58 7.56 17.70
C ARG A 410 -9.92 7.44 16.99
N ILE A 411 -9.97 6.63 15.95
CA ILE A 411 -11.19 6.44 15.13
C ILE A 411 -11.81 5.05 15.29
N GLY A 412 -11.23 4.18 16.11
CA GLY A 412 -11.80 2.88 16.49
C GLY A 412 -10.98 2.13 17.55
N TYR A 413 -11.37 0.90 17.88
CA TYR A 413 -10.66 0.05 18.85
C TYR A 413 -9.26 -0.33 18.37
N ALA A 414 -9.12 -0.61 17.08
CA ALA A 414 -7.84 -1.00 16.51
C ALA A 414 -6.80 0.13 16.61
N GLN A 415 -5.56 -0.23 16.94
CA GLN A 415 -4.35 0.52 16.60
C GLN A 415 -4.18 0.64 15.08
N SER A 416 -3.79 1.84 14.65
CA SER A 416 -3.64 2.31 13.28
C SER A 416 -4.84 1.96 12.37
N PRO A 417 -6.07 2.24 12.84
CA PRO A 417 -7.29 1.89 12.13
C PRO A 417 -7.40 2.70 10.82
N THR A 418 -8.26 2.24 9.93
CA THR A 418 -8.44 2.80 8.59
C THR A 418 -9.86 3.35 8.45
N ALA A 419 -10.01 4.59 7.98
CA ALA A 419 -11.32 5.15 7.68
C ALA A 419 -11.87 4.53 6.38
N ARG A 420 -13.20 4.38 6.28
CA ARG A 420 -13.82 3.62 5.18
C ARG A 420 -15.16 4.19 4.75
N VAL A 421 -15.45 4.03 3.46
CA VAL A 421 -16.77 4.31 2.88
C VAL A 421 -17.31 3.02 2.28
N ILE A 422 -18.51 2.61 2.70
CA ILE A 422 -19.17 1.44 2.14
C ILE A 422 -19.82 1.87 0.82
N LEU A 423 -19.28 1.38 -0.30
CA LEU A 423 -19.77 1.77 -1.62
C LEU A 423 -21.06 1.04 -2.02
N GLY A 424 -21.22 -0.17 -1.47
CA GLY A 424 -22.41 -1.01 -1.64
C GLY A 424 -22.06 -2.46 -1.95
N THR A 425 -23.01 -3.18 -2.53
CA THR A 425 -22.90 -4.59 -2.89
C THR A 425 -23.21 -4.84 -4.35
N VAL A 426 -22.65 -5.92 -4.89
CA VAL A 426 -22.91 -6.43 -6.24
C VAL A 426 -23.17 -7.93 -6.17
N PRO A 427 -24.03 -8.49 -7.04
CA PRO A 427 -24.40 -9.90 -6.98
C PRO A 427 -23.24 -10.82 -7.37
N VAL A 428 -23.19 -11.98 -6.72
CA VAL A 428 -22.39 -13.14 -7.12
C VAL A 428 -23.37 -14.19 -7.65
N GLU A 429 -23.12 -14.67 -8.86
CA GLU A 429 -23.97 -15.66 -9.53
C GLU A 429 -23.78 -17.05 -8.91
N ALA A 430 -24.68 -17.98 -9.26
CA ALA A 430 -24.66 -19.34 -8.72
C ALA A 430 -23.38 -20.14 -9.04
N ASP A 431 -22.66 -19.77 -10.11
CA ASP A 431 -21.37 -20.36 -10.48
C ASP A 431 -20.16 -19.68 -9.80
N GLY A 432 -20.41 -18.73 -8.89
CA GLY A 432 -19.39 -17.97 -8.18
C GLY A 432 -18.86 -16.76 -8.94
N SER A 433 -19.38 -16.46 -10.14
CA SER A 433 -18.90 -15.33 -10.94
C SER A 433 -19.51 -13.99 -10.54
N ALA A 434 -18.79 -12.89 -10.75
CA ALA A 434 -19.29 -11.53 -10.50
C ALA A 434 -18.81 -10.56 -11.58
N TYR A 435 -19.66 -9.63 -12.01
CA TYR A 435 -19.35 -8.62 -13.03
C TYR A 435 -20.09 -7.30 -12.76
N PHE A 436 -19.34 -6.21 -12.59
CA PHE A 436 -19.90 -4.94 -12.12
C PHE A 436 -19.10 -3.70 -12.54
N GLU A 437 -19.76 -2.54 -12.50
CA GLU A 437 -19.14 -1.23 -12.73
C GLU A 437 -18.18 -0.90 -11.59
N ALA A 438 -16.95 -0.50 -11.93
CA ALA A 438 -15.89 -0.28 -10.97
C ALA A 438 -15.87 1.17 -10.46
N PRO A 439 -15.73 1.39 -9.15
CA PRO A 439 -15.30 2.68 -8.61
C PRO A 439 -13.92 3.03 -9.16
N ILE A 440 -13.83 4.14 -9.90
CA ILE A 440 -12.54 4.61 -10.41
C ILE A 440 -11.82 5.45 -9.35
N GLU A 441 -10.49 5.48 -9.41
CA GLU A 441 -9.68 6.44 -8.66
C GLU A 441 -9.86 6.35 -7.13
N LYS A 442 -10.06 5.12 -6.62
CA LYS A 442 -10.28 4.83 -5.21
C LYS A 442 -9.52 3.56 -4.83
N LEU A 443 -8.86 3.56 -3.67
CA LEU A 443 -8.40 2.32 -3.07
C LEU A 443 -9.60 1.54 -2.57
N ILE A 444 -9.88 0.41 -3.18
CA ILE A 444 -11.03 -0.44 -2.87
C ILE A 444 -10.59 -1.84 -2.46
N TYR A 445 -11.42 -2.47 -1.64
CA TYR A 445 -11.29 -3.87 -1.32
C TYR A 445 -12.65 -4.55 -1.20
N PHE A 446 -12.63 -5.89 -1.22
CA PHE A 446 -13.84 -6.71 -1.31
C PHE A 446 -14.05 -7.58 -0.07
N GLN A 447 -15.32 -7.81 0.25
CA GLN A 447 -15.76 -8.85 1.18
C GLN A 447 -16.75 -9.77 0.48
N ALA A 448 -16.53 -11.08 0.58
CA ALA A 448 -17.46 -12.09 0.09
C ALA A 448 -18.55 -12.32 1.14
N LEU A 449 -19.81 -12.11 0.76
CA LEU A 449 -20.95 -12.11 1.67
C LEU A 449 -21.82 -13.35 1.49
N ASP A 450 -22.27 -13.93 2.60
CA ASP A 450 -23.26 -15.00 2.61
C ASP A 450 -24.69 -14.49 2.34
N GLU A 451 -25.70 -15.36 2.48
CA GLU A 451 -27.12 -15.05 2.29
C GLU A 451 -27.73 -14.19 3.42
N GLU A 452 -27.11 -14.16 4.59
CA GLU A 452 -27.42 -13.21 5.67
C GLU A 452 -26.68 -11.87 5.44
N GLY A 453 -25.87 -11.83 4.38
CA GLY A 453 -25.01 -10.76 3.92
C GLY A 453 -23.75 -10.56 4.77
N MET A 454 -23.46 -11.42 5.75
CA MET A 454 -22.29 -11.25 6.61
C MET A 454 -21.02 -11.60 5.85
N ALA A 455 -19.93 -10.90 6.14
CA ALA A 455 -18.65 -11.20 5.50
C ALA A 455 -18.12 -12.57 5.94
N VAL A 456 -17.98 -13.47 4.96
CA VAL A 456 -17.35 -14.79 5.13
C VAL A 456 -15.84 -14.65 5.02
N GLN A 457 -15.37 -13.84 4.07
CA GLN A 457 -13.96 -13.57 3.83
C GLN A 457 -13.76 -12.10 3.49
N SER A 458 -12.67 -11.50 3.95
CA SER A 458 -12.29 -10.12 3.64
C SER A 458 -10.89 -10.06 3.06
N MET A 459 -10.73 -9.33 1.96
CA MET A 459 -9.41 -8.93 1.47
C MET A 459 -8.73 -8.04 2.52
N ARG A 460 -7.46 -8.32 2.83
CA ARG A 460 -6.58 -7.51 3.70
C ARG A 460 -5.42 -6.96 2.89
N SER A 461 -5.80 -6.28 1.81
CA SER A 461 -5.00 -5.54 0.82
C SER A 461 -6.00 -4.70 0.02
N GLY A 462 -5.53 -3.89 -0.92
CA GLY A 462 -6.37 -3.04 -1.75
C GLY A 462 -5.97 -3.11 -3.22
N THR A 463 -6.94 -2.81 -4.07
CA THR A 463 -6.73 -2.54 -5.50
C THR A 463 -7.39 -1.20 -5.86
N TYR A 464 -7.16 -0.73 -7.07
CA TYR A 464 -7.80 0.47 -7.61
C TYR A 464 -7.97 0.30 -9.11
N VAL A 465 -8.91 1.04 -9.67
CA VAL A 465 -9.25 0.97 -11.09
C VAL A 465 -9.21 2.36 -11.70
N HIS A 466 -8.66 2.47 -12.90
CA HIS A 466 -8.57 3.73 -13.64
C HIS A 466 -9.75 3.90 -14.61
N PRO A 467 -10.05 5.14 -15.06
CA PRO A 467 -11.05 5.39 -16.10
C PRO A 467 -10.94 4.44 -17.30
N GLY A 468 -12.04 3.71 -17.57
CA GLY A 468 -12.22 2.72 -18.65
C GLY A 468 -11.39 1.43 -18.55
N GLU A 469 -10.67 1.21 -17.46
CA GLU A 469 -9.98 -0.05 -17.19
C GLU A 469 -10.96 -1.23 -17.03
N GLN A 470 -10.58 -2.40 -17.56
CA GLN A 470 -11.31 -3.65 -17.42
C GLN A 470 -10.47 -4.60 -16.56
N LEU A 471 -10.65 -4.54 -15.23
CA LEU A 471 -9.90 -5.35 -14.27
C LEU A 471 -10.54 -6.74 -14.16
N SER A 472 -9.73 -7.79 -14.19
CA SER A 472 -10.20 -9.17 -14.07
C SER A 472 -9.42 -9.95 -13.00
N CYS A 473 -10.15 -10.68 -12.16
CA CYS A 473 -9.61 -11.63 -11.20
C CYS A 473 -10.10 -13.04 -11.54
N VAL A 474 -9.23 -14.03 -11.40
CA VAL A 474 -9.63 -15.42 -11.57
C VAL A 474 -10.49 -15.86 -10.38
N GLY A 475 -10.04 -15.55 -9.16
CA GLY A 475 -10.78 -15.91 -7.95
C GLY A 475 -10.36 -15.09 -6.74
N CYS A 476 -10.58 -15.63 -5.55
CA CYS A 476 -10.27 -14.96 -4.29
C CYS A 476 -8.90 -15.45 -3.76
N HIS A 477 -7.83 -14.69 -4.01
CA HIS A 477 -6.46 -15.12 -3.70
C HIS A 477 -6.10 -16.44 -4.40
N GLU A 478 -6.38 -16.53 -5.70
CA GLU A 478 -6.08 -17.71 -6.50
C GLU A 478 -4.56 -18.02 -6.53
N SER A 479 -4.24 -19.28 -6.80
CA SER A 479 -2.86 -19.67 -7.08
C SER A 479 -2.38 -19.01 -8.37
N ARG A 480 -1.16 -18.45 -8.32
CA ARG A 480 -0.50 -17.80 -9.46
C ARG A 480 0.10 -18.79 -10.46
N LEU A 481 0.26 -20.05 -10.06
CA LEU A 481 0.96 -21.08 -10.85
C LEU A 481 0.03 -22.18 -11.36
N ASN A 482 -1.17 -22.30 -10.80
CA ASN A 482 -2.11 -23.33 -11.21
C ASN A 482 -2.95 -22.83 -12.38
N VAL A 483 -3.30 -23.76 -13.27
CA VAL A 483 -4.34 -23.52 -14.26
C VAL A 483 -5.66 -23.29 -13.52
N PRO A 484 -6.37 -22.16 -13.75
CA PRO A 484 -7.63 -21.89 -13.11
C PRO A 484 -8.68 -22.95 -13.42
N LYS A 485 -9.49 -23.35 -12.43
CA LYS A 485 -10.71 -24.14 -12.66
C LYS A 485 -11.91 -23.22 -12.79
N VAL A 486 -11.95 -22.46 -13.88
CA VAL A 486 -13.03 -21.50 -14.14
C VAL A 486 -14.05 -22.06 -15.13
N PRO A 487 -15.35 -21.70 -15.01
CA PRO A 487 -16.33 -21.98 -16.05
C PRO A 487 -15.89 -21.39 -17.40
N VAL A 488 -16.16 -22.11 -18.50
CA VAL A 488 -15.82 -21.66 -19.86
C VAL A 488 -16.51 -20.34 -20.22
N GLN A 489 -17.70 -20.09 -19.66
CA GLN A 489 -18.45 -18.84 -19.78
C GLN A 489 -19.15 -18.52 -18.46
N PRO A 490 -18.52 -17.72 -17.58
CA PRO A 490 -19.12 -17.37 -16.29
C PRO A 490 -20.44 -16.62 -16.47
N LEU A 491 -21.46 -16.97 -15.66
CA LEU A 491 -22.83 -16.44 -15.76
C LEU A 491 -22.86 -14.91 -15.72
N ALA A 492 -22.02 -14.28 -14.88
CA ALA A 492 -21.99 -12.83 -14.74
C ALA A 492 -21.55 -12.12 -16.02
N MET A 493 -20.75 -12.77 -16.87
CA MET A 493 -20.24 -12.19 -18.13
C MET A 493 -21.25 -12.32 -19.28
N GLN A 494 -22.38 -12.99 -19.07
CA GLN A 494 -23.45 -13.13 -20.06
C GLN A 494 -24.45 -11.96 -20.01
N ARG A 495 -24.27 -11.02 -19.08
CA ARG A 495 -25.10 -9.83 -18.89
C ARG A 495 -24.24 -8.57 -18.81
N ALA A 496 -24.89 -7.41 -18.84
CA ALA A 496 -24.25 -6.14 -18.56
C ALA A 496 -23.66 -6.09 -17.13
N PRO A 497 -22.62 -5.28 -16.88
CA PRO A 497 -22.06 -5.12 -15.54
C PRO A 497 -23.14 -4.60 -14.58
N SER A 498 -23.22 -5.20 -13.40
CA SER A 498 -24.11 -4.74 -12.34
C SER A 498 -23.74 -3.34 -11.87
N LYS A 499 -24.75 -2.53 -11.55
CA LYS A 499 -24.58 -1.33 -10.74
C LYS A 499 -24.32 -1.73 -9.28
N ILE A 500 -23.72 -0.82 -8.54
CA ILE A 500 -23.45 -1.02 -7.11
C ILE A 500 -24.69 -0.63 -6.31
N ASP A 501 -25.32 -1.59 -5.65
CA ASP A 501 -26.49 -1.35 -4.82
C ASP A 501 -26.06 -0.86 -3.43
N PRO A 502 -26.59 0.29 -2.94
CA PRO A 502 -26.24 0.79 -1.61
C PRO A 502 -26.55 -0.20 -0.48
N GLU A 503 -25.66 -0.29 0.50
CA GLU A 503 -25.90 -1.01 1.75
C GLU A 503 -26.84 -0.23 2.68
N VAL A 504 -27.20 -0.84 3.82
CA VAL A 504 -27.96 -0.14 4.87
C VAL A 504 -27.22 1.11 5.36
N GLY A 505 -27.95 2.22 5.48
CA GLY A 505 -27.36 3.53 5.78
C GLY A 505 -27.02 4.35 4.52
N GLY A 506 -27.04 3.74 3.34
CA GLY A 506 -26.69 4.41 2.08
C GLY A 506 -25.19 4.36 1.80
N VAL A 507 -24.74 5.18 0.84
CA VAL A 507 -23.32 5.28 0.47
C VAL A 507 -22.68 6.38 1.30
N GLU A 508 -22.27 6.05 2.53
CA GLU A 508 -21.68 7.00 3.48
C GLU A 508 -20.45 6.41 4.21
N PRO A 509 -19.58 7.27 4.78
CA PRO A 509 -18.47 6.83 5.63
C PRO A 509 -18.97 6.09 6.87
N LEU A 510 -18.28 5.02 7.27
CA LEU A 510 -18.68 4.22 8.41
C LEU A 510 -18.56 5.04 9.72
N ASN A 511 -19.68 5.25 10.41
CA ASN A 511 -19.76 5.96 11.68
C ASN A 511 -20.68 5.20 12.65
N PHE A 512 -20.15 4.81 13.80
CA PHE A 512 -20.90 4.04 14.81
C PHE A 512 -22.15 4.78 15.32
N HIS A 513 -22.00 6.07 15.64
CA HIS A 513 -23.07 6.89 16.22
C HIS A 513 -24.24 7.09 15.26
N ARG A 514 -23.96 7.11 13.97
CA ARG A 514 -24.99 7.26 12.92
C ARG A 514 -25.60 5.93 12.51
N LEU A 515 -24.76 4.89 12.33
CA LEU A 515 -25.19 3.62 11.76
C LEU A 515 -25.82 2.70 12.81
N VAL A 516 -25.23 2.62 14.00
CA VAL A 516 -25.42 1.53 14.98
C VAL A 516 -26.07 2.00 16.27
N GLN A 517 -25.61 3.11 16.86
CA GLN A 517 -26.11 3.61 18.15
C GLN A 517 -27.65 3.70 18.23
N PRO A 518 -28.38 4.16 17.18
CA PRO A 518 -29.84 4.23 17.25
C PRO A 518 -30.53 2.87 17.43
N VAL A 519 -29.90 1.78 16.98
CA VAL A 519 -30.42 0.42 17.16
C VAL A 519 -30.31 0.00 18.63
N PHE A 520 -29.15 0.23 19.25
CA PHE A 520 -28.92 -0.12 20.66
C PHE A 520 -29.73 0.76 21.62
N ASP A 521 -29.84 2.06 21.33
CA ASP A 521 -30.65 2.98 22.14
C ASP A 521 -32.13 2.57 22.15
N LYS A 522 -32.65 2.12 21.01
CA LYS A 522 -34.04 1.69 20.85
C LYS A 522 -34.35 0.35 21.52
N HIS A 523 -33.45 -0.63 21.40
CA HIS A 523 -33.78 -2.03 21.71
C HIS A 523 -33.06 -2.62 22.93
N CYS A 524 -31.97 -2.01 23.39
CA CYS A 524 -31.09 -2.65 24.37
C CYS A 524 -30.87 -1.80 25.63
N LYS A 525 -30.76 -0.48 25.46
CA LYS A 525 -30.33 0.44 26.52
C LYS A 525 -31.23 0.43 27.76
N SER A 526 -32.55 0.43 27.60
CA SER A 526 -33.51 0.44 28.72
C SER A 526 -33.31 -0.77 29.64
N CYS A 527 -33.36 -1.98 29.09
CA CYS A 527 -33.21 -3.21 29.86
C CYS A 527 -31.86 -3.31 30.56
N HIS A 528 -30.78 -2.87 29.91
CA HIS A 528 -29.44 -2.87 30.52
C HIS A 528 -29.32 -1.85 31.65
N GLN A 529 -29.95 -0.70 31.53
CA GLN A 529 -30.01 0.31 32.60
C GLN A 529 -30.84 -0.20 33.78
N ASP A 530 -32.06 -0.68 33.52
CA ASP A 530 -33.00 -1.15 34.55
C ASP A 530 -32.44 -2.32 35.36
N ARG A 531 -31.66 -3.20 34.72
CA ARG A 531 -31.06 -4.40 35.34
C ARG A 531 -29.61 -4.20 35.77
N ASN A 532 -29.07 -2.99 35.62
CA ASN A 532 -27.66 -2.66 35.88
C ASN A 532 -26.68 -3.65 35.22
N GLN A 533 -26.91 -3.97 33.94
CA GLN A 533 -26.10 -4.90 33.15
C GLN A 533 -25.16 -4.16 32.21
N LYS A 534 -24.03 -4.80 31.89
CA LYS A 534 -23.11 -4.33 30.83
C LYS A 534 -23.46 -5.00 29.49
N PRO A 535 -23.15 -4.36 28.35
CA PRO A 535 -22.60 -3.01 28.19
C PRO A 535 -23.62 -1.89 28.45
N ASP A 536 -23.14 -0.64 28.57
CA ASP A 536 -23.99 0.57 28.67
C ASP A 536 -24.26 1.23 27.29
N PHE A 537 -23.83 0.57 26.22
CA PHE A 537 -23.96 0.98 24.83
C PHE A 537 -23.28 2.30 24.48
N THR A 538 -22.32 2.74 25.28
CA THR A 538 -21.26 3.62 24.77
C THR A 538 -20.35 2.83 23.83
N TYR A 539 -19.71 3.50 22.87
CA TYR A 539 -18.77 2.84 21.95
C TYR A 539 -17.73 2.01 22.71
N ASN A 540 -17.05 2.57 23.71
CA ASN A 540 -16.02 1.84 24.47
C ASN A 540 -16.56 0.61 25.22
N SER A 541 -17.81 0.63 25.69
CA SER A 541 -18.39 -0.52 26.40
C SER A 541 -18.62 -1.75 25.52
N LEU A 542 -18.66 -1.58 24.19
CA LEU A 542 -18.90 -2.64 23.22
C LEU A 542 -17.63 -3.38 22.77
N GLU A 543 -16.44 -2.86 23.09
CA GLU A 543 -15.15 -3.47 22.70
C GLU A 543 -15.07 -4.98 23.01
N PRO A 544 -15.50 -5.48 24.20
CA PRO A 544 -15.42 -6.90 24.52
C PRO A 544 -16.35 -7.80 23.71
N TYR A 545 -17.28 -7.21 22.94
CA TYR A 545 -18.28 -7.93 22.15
C TYR A 545 -18.07 -7.76 20.63
N ALA A 546 -17.29 -6.77 20.24
CA ALA A 546 -17.02 -6.40 18.86
C ALA A 546 -15.92 -7.27 18.23
N PHE A 547 -15.77 -7.15 16.91
CA PHE A 547 -14.68 -7.74 16.15
C PHE A 547 -13.80 -6.64 15.56
N TYR A 548 -12.48 -6.77 15.69
CA TYR A 548 -11.54 -5.90 15.00
C TYR A 548 -10.17 -6.55 14.82
N PHE A 549 -9.40 -6.04 13.87
CA PHE A 549 -7.99 -6.32 13.66
C PHE A 549 -7.18 -5.05 13.85
N HIS A 550 -6.06 -5.20 14.53
CA HIS A 550 -4.99 -4.24 14.60
C HIS A 550 -4.22 -4.20 13.29
N ALA A 551 -3.87 -2.98 12.88
CA ALA A 551 -2.80 -2.73 11.93
C ALA A 551 -1.50 -2.38 12.67
N ASP A 552 -1.28 -2.99 13.83
CA ASP A 552 -0.11 -2.80 14.71
C ASP A 552 0.62 -4.13 14.90
N GLY A 553 1.93 -4.02 14.88
CA GLY A 553 2.87 -5.12 14.99
C GLY A 553 4.08 -4.66 15.77
N GLY A 554 4.35 -5.23 16.94
CA GLY A 554 5.67 -5.08 17.54
C GLY A 554 6.68 -5.96 16.79
N SER A 555 7.98 -5.64 16.90
CA SER A 555 9.07 -6.46 16.34
C SER A 555 9.05 -7.92 16.74
N ASN A 556 8.31 -8.27 17.80
CA ASN A 556 8.32 -9.62 18.35
C ASN A 556 6.95 -10.29 18.43
N HIS A 557 5.82 -9.57 18.31
CA HIS A 557 4.49 -10.15 18.57
C HIS A 557 3.38 -9.52 17.73
N MET A 558 2.59 -10.36 17.10
CA MET A 558 1.27 -9.98 16.58
C MET A 558 0.28 -9.91 17.75
N SER A 559 -0.67 -8.98 17.69
CA SER A 559 -1.71 -8.93 18.72
C SER A 559 -2.50 -10.24 18.74
N TRP A 560 -2.61 -10.82 19.93
CA TRP A 560 -3.42 -12.01 20.17
C TRP A 560 -4.89 -11.68 19.87
N LEU A 561 -5.58 -12.55 19.12
CA LEU A 561 -6.96 -12.41 18.62
C LEU A 561 -7.21 -11.31 17.57
N HIS A 562 -6.42 -10.24 17.57
CA HIS A 562 -6.64 -9.07 16.70
C HIS A 562 -5.51 -8.89 15.67
N GLY A 563 -4.68 -9.89 15.45
CA GLY A 563 -3.60 -9.88 14.46
C GLY A 563 -3.97 -10.60 13.15
N GLY A 564 -2.96 -10.90 12.35
CA GLY A 564 -3.01 -11.76 11.16
C GLY A 564 -2.54 -11.01 9.91
N SER A 565 -2.21 -11.75 8.86
CA SER A 565 -1.99 -11.22 7.51
C SER A 565 -3.21 -11.44 6.60
N ARG A 566 -4.08 -12.40 6.94
CA ARG A 566 -5.33 -12.72 6.25
C ARG A 566 -6.46 -13.01 7.23
N THR A 567 -7.67 -13.10 6.69
CA THR A 567 -8.85 -13.59 7.40
C THR A 567 -8.93 -15.11 7.31
N ILE A 568 -9.58 -15.76 8.29
CA ILE A 568 -9.99 -17.16 8.17
C ILE A 568 -11.44 -17.14 7.66
N ALA A 569 -11.69 -17.83 6.54
CA ALA A 569 -13.03 -17.88 5.98
C ALA A 569 -14.04 -18.42 7.00
N GLY A 570 -15.13 -17.68 7.22
CA GLY A 570 -16.16 -17.98 8.21
C GLY A 570 -15.86 -17.52 9.65
N LYS A 571 -14.62 -17.12 9.97
CA LYS A 571 -14.20 -16.60 11.28
C LYS A 571 -13.71 -15.15 11.16
N PHE A 572 -14.57 -14.29 10.64
CA PHE A 572 -14.31 -12.87 10.43
C PHE A 572 -15.51 -12.00 10.81
N GLY A 573 -15.25 -10.74 11.17
CA GLY A 573 -16.25 -9.68 11.22
C GLY A 573 -17.44 -10.02 12.12
N ALA A 574 -18.64 -9.77 11.62
CA ALA A 574 -19.88 -10.08 12.30
C ALA A 574 -19.95 -11.55 12.74
N ARG A 575 -19.58 -12.49 11.87
CA ARG A 575 -19.68 -13.95 12.13
C ARG A 575 -18.83 -14.40 13.31
N TRP A 576 -17.73 -13.71 13.59
CA TRP A 576 -16.81 -14.04 14.67
C TRP A 576 -16.86 -13.08 15.87
N SER A 577 -17.67 -12.02 15.77
CA SER A 577 -17.96 -11.16 16.92
C SER A 577 -18.72 -11.94 17.99
N ARG A 578 -18.50 -11.60 19.26
CA ARG A 578 -19.29 -12.19 20.35
C ARG A 578 -20.74 -11.73 20.30
N LEU A 579 -21.00 -10.49 19.86
CA LEU A 579 -22.37 -9.97 19.65
C LEU A 579 -23.25 -10.95 18.86
N VAL A 580 -22.73 -11.48 17.76
CA VAL A 580 -23.48 -12.40 16.89
C VAL A 580 -23.33 -13.84 17.38
N ARG A 581 -22.10 -14.30 17.64
CA ARG A 581 -21.80 -15.71 17.95
C ARG A 581 -22.43 -16.19 19.26
N GLU A 582 -22.52 -15.33 20.26
CA GLU A 582 -23.15 -15.65 21.56
C GLU A 582 -24.66 -15.37 21.57
N GLY A 583 -25.24 -14.98 20.42
CA GLY A 583 -26.69 -14.88 20.25
C GLY A 583 -27.34 -13.65 20.89
N TYR A 584 -26.57 -12.58 21.18
CA TYR A 584 -27.09 -11.35 21.80
C TYR A 584 -28.06 -10.58 20.89
N LEU A 585 -28.00 -10.79 19.57
CA LEU A 585 -28.89 -10.17 18.59
C LEU A 585 -30.12 -11.04 18.23
N ARG A 586 -30.33 -12.14 18.97
CA ARG A 586 -31.41 -13.12 18.70
C ARG A 586 -32.43 -13.13 19.86
N LYS A 587 -33.62 -13.68 19.59
CA LYS A 587 -34.70 -13.83 20.58
C LYS A 587 -34.30 -14.58 21.85
N SER A 588 -33.29 -15.45 21.78
CA SER A 588 -32.72 -16.12 22.95
C SER A 588 -32.19 -15.15 24.01
N HIS A 589 -31.84 -13.93 23.61
CA HIS A 589 -31.48 -12.86 24.53
C HIS A 589 -32.72 -12.02 24.87
N TYR A 590 -33.50 -12.48 25.85
CA TYR A 590 -34.69 -11.77 26.39
C TYR A 590 -35.69 -11.29 25.33
N ASP A 591 -36.01 -12.14 24.35
CA ASP A 591 -37.00 -11.88 23.30
C ASP A 591 -36.71 -10.65 22.42
N VAL A 592 -35.44 -10.24 22.34
CA VAL A 592 -34.99 -9.19 21.41
C VAL A 592 -35.46 -9.51 20.00
N ASN A 593 -36.11 -8.53 19.37
CA ASN A 593 -36.69 -8.66 18.04
C ASN A 593 -36.25 -7.50 17.15
N LEU A 594 -35.13 -7.69 16.47
CA LEU A 594 -34.58 -6.73 15.50
C LEU A 594 -35.10 -7.02 14.10
N THR A 595 -35.38 -5.96 13.33
CA THR A 595 -35.61 -6.10 11.89
C THR A 595 -34.34 -6.55 11.17
N LYS A 596 -34.47 -7.13 9.98
CA LYS A 596 -33.31 -7.49 9.14
C LYS A 596 -32.38 -6.30 8.91
N ALA A 597 -32.92 -5.10 8.67
CA ALA A 597 -32.15 -3.88 8.47
C ALA A 597 -31.40 -3.43 9.75
N GLU A 598 -32.00 -3.60 10.93
CA GLU A 598 -31.35 -3.27 12.22
C GLU A 598 -30.20 -4.24 12.53
N VAL A 599 -30.40 -5.56 12.31
CA VAL A 599 -29.30 -6.54 12.39
C VAL A 599 -28.20 -6.18 11.40
N ARG A 600 -28.58 -5.85 10.15
CA ARG A 600 -27.65 -5.51 9.07
C ARG A 600 -26.74 -4.34 9.41
N ARG A 601 -27.26 -3.32 10.10
CA ARG A 601 -26.47 -2.15 10.56
C ARG A 601 -25.37 -2.56 11.53
N ILE A 602 -25.69 -3.42 12.49
CA ILE A 602 -24.72 -3.92 13.48
C ILE A 602 -23.69 -4.81 12.80
N THR A 603 -24.12 -5.74 11.92
CA THR A 603 -23.19 -6.64 11.23
C THR A 603 -22.28 -5.90 10.26
N LEU A 604 -22.78 -4.88 9.56
CA LEU A 604 -21.97 -4.04 8.66
C LEU A 604 -20.86 -3.31 9.41
N TRP A 605 -21.16 -2.78 10.60
CA TRP A 605 -20.15 -2.14 11.46
C TRP A 605 -19.07 -3.13 11.93
N LEU A 606 -19.48 -4.34 12.32
CA LEU A 606 -18.55 -5.40 12.74
C LEU A 606 -17.66 -5.89 11.58
N ASP A 607 -18.24 -6.09 10.39
CA ASP A 607 -17.49 -6.41 9.16
C ASP A 607 -16.56 -5.26 8.74
N GLY A 608 -16.94 -4.03 9.08
CA GLY A 608 -16.20 -2.79 8.89
C GLY A 608 -15.14 -2.52 9.96
N ASN A 609 -14.64 -3.54 10.66
CA ASN A 609 -13.61 -3.44 11.70
C ASN A 609 -13.99 -2.53 12.89
N SER A 610 -15.30 -2.38 13.13
CA SER A 610 -15.89 -1.74 14.30
C SER A 610 -15.43 -0.29 14.55
N LEU A 611 -15.31 0.55 13.52
CA LEU A 611 -14.90 1.96 13.66
C LEU A 611 -15.89 2.79 14.50
N GLU A 612 -15.38 3.77 15.25
CA GLU A 612 -16.17 4.82 15.91
C GLU A 612 -16.45 5.97 14.94
N MET A 613 -15.37 6.49 14.35
CA MET A 613 -15.35 7.78 13.65
C MET A 613 -15.14 7.60 12.14
N PRO A 614 -15.78 8.45 11.31
CA PRO A 614 -15.72 8.33 9.85
C PRO A 614 -14.45 8.91 9.23
N SER A 615 -13.68 9.71 9.96
CA SER A 615 -12.52 10.43 9.42
C SER A 615 -11.44 10.69 10.46
N PHE A 616 -10.23 10.98 9.97
CA PHE A 616 -9.07 11.34 10.78
C PHE A 616 -9.01 12.83 11.17
N SER A 617 -10.14 13.56 11.11
CA SER A 617 -10.13 15.01 11.37
C SER A 617 -9.73 15.32 12.82
N LEU A 618 -8.76 16.22 13.00
CA LEU A 618 -8.36 16.74 14.31
C LEU A 618 -9.25 17.90 14.79
N ASP A 619 -10.13 18.41 13.93
CA ASP A 619 -11.07 19.48 14.26
C ASP A 619 -12.12 18.97 15.27
N SER A 620 -12.20 19.64 16.42
CA SER A 620 -13.09 19.25 17.52
C SER A 620 -14.57 19.36 17.16
N ASP A 621 -14.96 20.32 16.32
CA ASP A 621 -16.35 20.49 15.90
C ASP A 621 -16.75 19.40 14.92
N ILE A 622 -15.86 19.04 13.99
CA ILE A 622 -16.06 17.90 13.09
C ILE A 622 -16.20 16.60 13.90
N GLN A 623 -15.35 16.40 14.91
CA GLN A 623 -15.45 15.22 15.77
C GLN A 623 -16.75 15.21 16.58
N LYS A 624 -17.19 16.35 17.10
CA LYS A 624 -18.44 16.47 17.84
C LYS A 624 -19.65 16.12 16.96
N LYS A 625 -19.71 16.67 15.75
CA LYS A 625 -20.76 16.36 14.75
C LYS A 625 -20.83 14.87 14.45
N ALA A 626 -19.68 14.24 14.20
CA ALA A 626 -19.62 12.79 13.96
C ALA A 626 -20.17 11.98 15.15
N ARG A 627 -19.83 12.35 16.40
CA ARG A 627 -20.37 11.68 17.61
C ARG A 627 -21.85 11.94 17.87
N GLN A 628 -22.39 13.02 17.31
CA GLN A 628 -23.83 13.33 17.32
C GLN A 628 -24.60 12.58 16.21
N GLY A 629 -23.92 11.77 15.39
CA GLY A 629 -24.53 11.02 14.29
C GLY A 629 -24.74 11.83 13.02
N GLU A 630 -24.16 13.04 12.93
CA GLU A 630 -24.16 13.83 11.69
C GLU A 630 -23.22 13.19 10.65
N LEU A 631 -23.58 13.37 9.37
CA LEU A 631 -22.77 12.89 8.25
C LEU A 631 -21.50 13.74 8.12
N VAL A 632 -20.34 13.09 8.28
CA VAL A 632 -19.02 13.71 8.15
C VAL A 632 -18.21 12.94 7.12
N TRP A 633 -17.77 13.65 6.08
CA TRP A 633 -16.94 13.09 5.03
C TRP A 633 -15.45 13.21 5.35
N PRO A 634 -14.63 12.20 4.98
CA PRO A 634 -13.19 12.35 4.94
C PRO A 634 -12.73 13.45 3.98
N VAL A 635 -11.48 13.89 4.13
CA VAL A 635 -10.91 14.99 3.31
C VAL A 635 -10.17 14.52 2.06
N LEU A 636 -9.86 13.22 1.94
CA LEU A 636 -9.09 12.66 0.83
C LEU A 636 -9.90 11.59 0.08
N ASP A 637 -9.69 11.54 -1.23
CA ASP A 637 -10.16 10.50 -2.16
C ASP A 637 -11.68 10.25 -2.17
N VAL A 638 -12.47 11.18 -1.62
CA VAL A 638 -13.94 11.12 -1.60
C VAL A 638 -14.55 12.32 -2.30
N ASP A 639 -15.60 12.07 -3.08
CA ASP A 639 -16.49 13.10 -3.60
C ASP A 639 -17.88 12.88 -2.99
N PRO A 640 -18.32 13.71 -2.03
CA PRO A 640 -19.63 13.58 -1.40
C PRO A 640 -20.82 13.62 -2.37
N LYS A 641 -20.66 14.23 -3.56
CA LYS A 641 -21.72 14.30 -4.58
C LYS A 641 -21.78 13.06 -5.47
N ASN A 642 -20.70 12.29 -5.49
CA ASN A 642 -20.59 11.06 -6.24
C ASN A 642 -19.70 10.05 -5.49
N PRO A 643 -20.18 9.53 -4.35
CA PRO A 643 -19.34 8.75 -3.46
C PRO A 643 -18.94 7.39 -4.05
N GLN A 644 -19.78 6.79 -4.91
CA GLN A 644 -19.47 5.54 -5.62
C GLN A 644 -18.41 5.71 -6.71
N GLY A 645 -18.34 6.87 -7.37
CA GLY A 645 -17.27 7.14 -8.35
C GLY A 645 -17.30 6.21 -9.57
N ILE A 646 -18.48 5.93 -10.14
CA ILE A 646 -18.68 4.99 -11.26
C ILE A 646 -18.79 5.71 -12.62
N GLU A 647 -18.41 6.98 -12.72
CA GLU A 647 -18.44 7.74 -13.97
C GLU A 647 -17.48 7.18 -15.03
N ARG A 648 -17.74 7.49 -16.30
CA ARG A 648 -16.94 7.01 -17.45
C ARG A 648 -15.50 7.52 -17.43
N GLY A 649 -15.34 8.76 -17.00
CA GLY A 649 -14.06 9.41 -16.89
C GLY A 649 -14.18 10.63 -16.01
N ARG A 650 -13.07 10.96 -15.36
CA ARG A 650 -12.93 12.16 -14.56
C ARG A 650 -11.79 12.94 -15.17
N LYS A 651 -12.06 14.17 -15.64
CA LYS A 651 -10.94 15.12 -15.83
C LYS A 651 -10.36 15.28 -14.45
N SER A 652 -9.13 14.80 -14.23
CA SER A 652 -8.48 14.85 -12.93
C SER A 652 -8.71 16.26 -12.35
N SER A 653 -9.41 16.36 -11.22
CA SER A 653 -9.73 17.64 -10.58
C SER A 653 -8.50 18.35 -10.03
N VAL A 654 -7.30 17.84 -10.33
CA VAL A 654 -6.03 18.51 -10.08
C VAL A 654 -5.83 19.57 -11.16
N SER A 655 -6.45 20.73 -10.96
CA SER A 655 -6.02 21.97 -11.60
C SER A 655 -4.62 22.30 -11.08
N PHE A 656 -3.60 22.01 -11.89
CA PHE A 656 -2.17 22.18 -11.59
C PHE A 656 -1.68 23.65 -11.56
N LYS A 657 -2.57 24.63 -11.43
CA LYS A 657 -2.21 26.07 -11.43
C LYS A 657 -2.68 26.86 -10.21
N GLU A 658 -3.48 26.27 -9.33
CA GLU A 658 -4.01 26.98 -8.16
C GLU A 658 -3.85 26.12 -6.92
N ARG A 659 -2.62 26.05 -6.42
CA ARG A 659 -2.27 25.89 -5.00
C ARG A 659 -0.81 26.22 -4.78
#